data_AF-A0A1G2ZAV9-F1
#
_entry.id   AF-A0A1G2ZAV9-F1
#
_cell.length_a   1.000
_cell.length_b   1.000
_cell.length_c   1.000
_cell.angle_alpha   90.00
_cell.angle_beta   90.00
_cell.angle_gamma   90.00
#
_symmetry.space_group_name_H-M   'P 1'
#
loop_
_entity.id
_entity.type
_entity.pdbx_description
1 polymer ?
#
loop_
_entity_poly.entity_id
_entity_poly.type
_entity_poly.pdbx_seq_one_letter_code
_entity_poly.pdbx_strand_id
1 'polypeptide(L)'
;MAYPIGIDLGTTNSVVAVWQRGRVATLPVEGESTLLPSAISILPDGSVLTGRAARSKSLLDPASSVASAKRVIGDGKTEWQIQGKPYTPVDVSAMILKRLKEAAEEYLREPVAEAVVTVPAYFNNNQKRDTKLAAEQAGLKVLELLPEPTAAAVHYGLDKGKDQTLLVYDLGGGTFDVSVLRVKGNEFRVVAVDGDFRLGGDDFDLLLTEHLAGRMSGAKKSDLRALRSLIASLTSGESLARDGSVPHNVLLGYTQLREAAEGAKKELSESDQAQICLPSILGTSLEEEITLDAYNGLIAPMVERTTTKIKDVLASARLTARDIDRVILVGGSTRNRLVKERVTKAVKEPWISEHVDEAVAQGAAIVAAASATPTDDIAPIPVEFFNVTPFSLGVRASRSTDKDVFEALIRKNTTVPAAQEKEFTTFAPRQRSVDIAVFQGEDEHCTGNTFIGGFRLEGIPPAPAGEPKIVVRFGLDNCDLLTVTATCSHLRSEKTLDVNLVSREEELAKAARDVDIIFLIDTSGSMSCELDGVKASGLAFAEKVIEAGVGCRLGLMDFDLPFLSQTYKWETFGPMEPSAFPAAIKGLRIGRLGGMGCYIGNANTVPVIEAFVKSFPSEYRLKMGVLISDEVGNDSGAVRQIVSILQNAGVTLHVLGVSRSCHEALASETGGGFWDIQSSRGHADFSALLDSIAGEITNLALR
;
A
#
# COMPACT_ATOMS: atom_id res chain seq x y z
N MET A 1 -40.55 7.80 -6.88
CA MET A 1 -39.54 7.68 -7.97
C MET A 1 -38.17 7.85 -7.33
N ALA A 2 -37.11 7.14 -7.74
CA ALA A 2 -35.87 7.18 -6.97
C ALA A 2 -35.19 8.57 -7.04
N TYR A 3 -35.16 9.30 -5.92
CA TYR A 3 -34.37 10.52 -5.78
C TYR A 3 -32.88 10.16 -5.74
N PRO A 4 -32.02 10.79 -6.55
CA PRO A 4 -30.58 10.63 -6.40
C PRO A 4 -30.14 11.29 -5.09
N ILE A 5 -29.27 10.63 -4.34
CA ILE A 5 -28.74 11.16 -3.07
C ILE A 5 -27.26 11.53 -3.19
N GLY A 6 -26.83 12.51 -2.42
CA GLY A 6 -25.43 12.82 -2.19
C GLY A 6 -24.96 12.20 -0.89
N ILE A 7 -23.87 11.44 -0.92
CA ILE A 7 -23.31 10.81 0.27
C ILE A 7 -21.89 11.32 0.48
N ASP A 8 -21.64 11.88 1.66
CA ASP A 8 -20.30 12.03 2.19
C ASP A 8 -19.93 10.78 2.99
N LEU A 9 -19.07 9.92 2.43
CA LEU A 9 -18.56 8.74 3.13
C LEU A 9 -17.26 9.13 3.83
N GLY A 10 -17.31 9.72 5.03
CA GLY A 10 -16.10 10.18 5.71
C GLY A 10 -15.41 9.09 6.54
N THR A 11 -14.13 9.33 6.91
CA THR A 11 -13.36 8.41 7.76
C THR A 11 -13.98 8.22 9.14
N THR A 12 -14.46 9.31 9.74
CA THR A 12 -14.97 9.33 11.12
C THR A 12 -16.48 9.43 11.17
N ASN A 13 -17.08 10.27 10.32
CA ASN A 13 -18.53 10.42 10.19
C ASN A 13 -18.91 10.41 8.72
N SER A 14 -20.10 9.92 8.43
CA SER A 14 -20.72 9.98 7.12
C SER A 14 -22.04 10.74 7.19
N VAL A 15 -22.41 11.39 6.08
CA VAL A 15 -23.62 12.20 5.94
C VAL A 15 -24.30 11.88 4.63
N VAL A 16 -25.64 11.92 4.62
CA VAL A 16 -26.43 11.80 3.41
C VAL A 16 -27.32 13.03 3.25
N ALA A 17 -27.42 13.52 2.03
CA ALA A 17 -28.23 14.67 1.65
C ALA A 17 -29.00 14.39 0.36
N VAL A 18 -30.06 15.16 0.16
CA VAL A 18 -30.89 15.12 -1.04
C VAL A 18 -31.18 16.52 -1.54
N TRP A 19 -31.31 16.68 -2.85
CA TRP A 19 -31.88 17.88 -3.44
C TRP A 19 -33.37 17.66 -3.69
N GLN A 20 -34.22 18.45 -3.03
CA GLN A 20 -35.67 18.36 -3.17
C GLN A 20 -36.29 19.75 -3.24
N ARG A 21 -37.18 19.97 -4.21
CA ARG A 21 -37.95 21.21 -4.37
C ARG A 21 -37.07 22.47 -4.43
N GLY A 22 -35.95 22.39 -5.14
CA GLY A 22 -35.04 23.51 -5.35
C GLY A 22 -34.16 23.86 -4.15
N ARG A 23 -34.05 22.97 -3.15
CA ARG A 23 -33.18 23.15 -1.98
C ARG A 23 -32.45 21.84 -1.66
N VAL A 24 -31.25 21.99 -1.10
CA VAL A 24 -30.51 20.87 -0.53
C VAL A 24 -30.92 20.66 0.93
N ALA A 25 -31.06 19.41 1.35
CA ALA A 25 -31.36 19.04 2.73
C ALA A 25 -30.50 17.82 3.14
N THR A 26 -29.83 17.93 4.29
CA THR A 26 -29.22 16.79 4.98
C THR A 26 -30.29 15.97 5.70
N LEU A 27 -30.12 14.65 5.71
CA LEU A 27 -31.12 13.75 6.24
C LEU A 27 -30.70 13.23 7.62
N PRO A 28 -31.64 13.09 8.58
CA PRO A 28 -31.36 12.44 9.84
C PRO A 28 -31.11 10.94 9.62
N VAL A 29 -30.07 10.42 10.27
CA VAL A 29 -29.66 9.01 10.20
C VAL A 29 -29.80 8.31 11.55
N GLU A 30 -29.55 9.01 12.66
CA GLU A 30 -29.70 8.45 14.01
C GLU A 30 -30.54 9.37 14.89
N GLY A 31 -31.86 9.11 14.95
CA GLY A 31 -32.80 10.00 15.62
C GLY A 31 -32.88 11.34 14.89
N GLU A 32 -32.48 12.43 15.55
CA GLU A 32 -32.39 13.76 14.94
C GLU A 32 -31.00 14.08 14.37
N SER A 33 -30.01 13.20 14.57
CA SER A 33 -28.64 13.42 14.11
C SER A 33 -28.50 13.19 12.60
N THR A 34 -27.94 14.16 11.88
CA THR A 34 -27.52 14.06 10.47
C THR A 34 -26.19 13.31 10.30
N LEU A 35 -25.37 13.26 11.35
CA LEU A 35 -24.08 12.57 11.37
C LEU A 35 -24.24 11.11 11.77
N LEU A 36 -23.67 10.20 10.97
CA LEU A 36 -23.50 8.79 11.29
C LEU A 36 -22.00 8.50 11.54
N PRO A 37 -21.57 8.11 12.75
CA PRO A 37 -20.21 7.65 12.95
C PRO A 37 -19.87 6.47 12.01
N SER A 38 -18.74 6.58 11.30
CA SER A 38 -18.25 5.57 10.34
C SER A 38 -17.64 4.38 11.09
N ALA A 39 -18.48 3.67 11.83
CA ALA A 39 -18.13 2.53 12.66
C ALA A 39 -19.17 1.42 12.54
N ILE A 40 -18.71 0.18 12.63
CA ILE A 40 -19.55 -1.01 12.70
C ILE A 40 -19.19 -1.88 13.90
N SER A 41 -20.14 -2.67 14.38
CA SER A 41 -19.89 -3.79 15.29
C SER A 41 -20.73 -4.99 14.87
N ILE A 42 -20.10 -6.16 14.80
CA ILE A 42 -20.79 -7.42 14.46
C ILE A 42 -21.15 -8.15 15.75
N LEU A 43 -22.44 -8.36 15.99
CA LEU A 43 -22.93 -9.11 17.13
C LEU A 43 -22.76 -10.63 16.93
N PRO A 44 -22.77 -11.44 18.01
CA PRO A 44 -22.59 -12.88 17.92
C PRO A 44 -23.63 -13.62 17.05
N ASP A 45 -24.82 -13.05 16.90
CA ASP A 45 -25.88 -13.57 16.03
C ASP A 45 -25.70 -13.17 14.55
N GLY A 46 -24.66 -12.39 14.23
CA GLY A 46 -24.35 -11.89 12.90
C GLY A 46 -25.04 -10.58 12.54
N SER A 47 -25.86 -10.01 13.43
CA SER A 47 -26.45 -8.69 13.20
C SER A 47 -25.40 -7.58 13.27
N VAL A 48 -25.59 -6.53 12.46
CA VAL A 48 -24.64 -5.41 12.33
C VAL A 48 -25.18 -4.20 13.06
N LEU A 49 -24.43 -3.69 14.02
CA LEU A 49 -24.61 -2.34 14.54
C LEU A 49 -23.78 -1.37 13.70
N THR A 50 -24.30 -0.17 13.47
CA THR A 50 -23.61 0.93 12.79
C THR A 50 -23.67 2.19 13.65
N GLY A 51 -22.89 3.22 13.32
CA GLY A 51 -23.04 4.54 13.92
C GLY A 51 -22.67 4.60 15.40
N ARG A 52 -23.45 5.38 16.18
CA ARG A 52 -23.24 5.55 17.63
C ARG A 52 -23.39 4.24 18.38
N ALA A 53 -24.29 3.36 17.93
CA ALA A 53 -24.49 2.05 18.55
C ALA A 53 -23.22 1.20 18.44
N ALA A 54 -22.60 1.16 17.25
CA ALA A 54 -21.32 0.49 17.03
C ALA A 54 -20.17 1.14 17.84
N ARG A 55 -20.07 2.47 17.82
CA ARG A 55 -19.05 3.20 18.60
C ARG A 55 -19.16 2.90 20.10
N SER A 56 -20.38 2.89 20.64
CA SER A 56 -20.62 2.54 22.05
C SER A 56 -20.27 1.08 22.35
N LYS A 57 -20.60 0.17 21.42
CA LYS A 57 -20.25 -1.25 21.53
C LYS A 57 -18.74 -1.48 21.51
N SER A 58 -17.97 -0.67 20.78
CA SER A 58 -16.51 -0.77 20.72
C SER A 58 -15.82 -0.52 22.07
N LEU A 59 -16.44 0.26 22.95
CA LEU A 59 -15.97 0.50 24.33
C LEU A 59 -16.24 -0.69 25.27
N LEU A 60 -16.96 -1.71 24.81
CA LEU A 60 -17.25 -2.93 25.55
C LEU A 60 -16.60 -4.16 24.89
N ASP A 61 -16.60 -4.19 23.57
CA ASP A 61 -16.08 -5.29 22.77
C ASP A 61 -15.40 -4.74 21.50
N PRO A 62 -14.16 -4.23 21.64
CA PRO A 62 -13.45 -3.64 20.52
C PRO A 62 -13.03 -4.67 19.47
N ALA A 63 -12.94 -5.96 19.84
CA ALA A 63 -12.55 -7.02 18.90
C ALA A 63 -13.62 -7.26 17.82
N SER A 64 -14.90 -7.00 18.13
CA SER A 64 -16.00 -7.11 17.18
C SER A 64 -16.31 -5.82 16.41
N SER A 65 -15.50 -4.77 16.61
CA SER A 65 -15.80 -3.43 16.13
C SER A 65 -14.70 -2.87 15.22
N VAL A 66 -15.11 -2.19 14.16
CA VAL A 66 -14.22 -1.51 13.21
C VAL A 66 -14.67 -0.07 13.03
N ALA A 67 -13.69 0.84 13.01
CA ALA A 67 -13.86 2.26 12.69
C ALA A 67 -12.69 2.70 11.80
N SER A 68 -12.80 3.87 11.18
CA SER A 68 -11.76 4.43 10.30
C SER A 68 -11.39 3.53 9.11
N ALA A 69 -12.32 2.67 8.66
CA ALA A 69 -12.08 1.73 7.55
C ALA A 69 -11.64 2.42 6.26
N LYS A 70 -12.09 3.66 6.02
CA LYS A 70 -11.68 4.48 4.87
C LYS A 70 -10.16 4.74 4.80
N ARG A 71 -9.41 4.65 5.91
CA ARG A 71 -7.94 4.82 5.90
C ARG A 71 -7.20 3.69 5.19
N VAL A 72 -7.82 2.51 5.14
CA VAL A 72 -7.24 1.28 4.59
C VAL A 72 -8.00 0.78 3.37
N ILE A 73 -9.08 1.47 2.96
CA ILE A 73 -9.75 1.19 1.69
C ILE A 73 -8.75 1.34 0.56
N GLY A 74 -8.81 0.47 -0.44
CA GLY A 74 -7.84 0.53 -1.52
C GLY A 74 -6.42 0.16 -1.11
N ASP A 75 -6.16 -0.57 -0.02
CA ASP A 75 -4.83 -1.14 0.27
C ASP A 75 -4.62 -2.58 -0.24
N GLY A 76 -5.70 -3.34 -0.40
CA GLY A 76 -5.68 -4.70 -0.94
C GLY A 76 -5.23 -5.79 0.03
N LYS A 77 -4.85 -5.44 1.26
CA LYS A 77 -4.23 -6.36 2.22
C LYS A 77 -4.91 -6.38 3.57
N THR A 78 -5.65 -5.33 3.93
CA THR A 78 -6.34 -5.29 5.22
C THR A 78 -7.58 -6.17 5.18
N GLU A 79 -7.65 -7.07 6.16
CA GLU A 79 -8.81 -7.89 6.46
C GLU A 79 -8.96 -8.01 7.98
N TRP A 80 -10.20 -7.88 8.48
CA TRP A 80 -10.51 -8.06 9.88
C TRP A 80 -11.25 -9.38 10.10
N GLN A 81 -10.71 -10.21 10.99
CA GLN A 81 -11.34 -11.45 11.43
C GLN A 81 -12.32 -11.14 12.58
N ILE A 82 -13.62 -11.09 12.29
CA ILE A 82 -14.64 -10.73 13.28
C ILE A 82 -15.66 -11.87 13.38
N GLN A 83 -15.86 -12.40 14.60
CA GLN A 83 -16.76 -13.53 14.83
C GLN A 83 -16.46 -14.73 13.90
N GLY A 84 -15.18 -14.97 13.59
CA GLY A 84 -14.72 -16.05 12.71
C GLY A 84 -15.01 -15.84 11.22
N LYS A 85 -15.34 -14.62 10.79
CA LYS A 85 -15.54 -14.26 9.39
C LYS A 85 -14.61 -13.12 8.98
N PRO A 86 -14.05 -13.17 7.75
CA PRO A 86 -13.29 -12.07 7.19
C PRO A 86 -14.20 -10.91 6.79
N TYR A 87 -13.77 -9.68 7.06
CA TYR A 87 -14.37 -8.46 6.56
C TYR A 87 -13.29 -7.53 6.02
N THR A 88 -13.51 -7.01 4.81
CA THR A 88 -12.61 -6.07 4.14
C THR A 88 -13.04 -4.62 4.38
N PRO A 89 -12.17 -3.63 4.09
CA PRO A 89 -12.55 -2.21 4.08
C PRO A 89 -13.75 -1.89 3.17
N VAL A 90 -13.92 -2.65 2.08
CA VAL A 90 -15.06 -2.54 1.16
C VAL A 90 -16.34 -3.00 1.87
N ASP A 91 -16.32 -4.16 2.53
CA ASP A 91 -17.50 -4.69 3.24
C ASP A 91 -17.96 -3.74 4.34
N VAL A 92 -17.02 -3.21 5.13
CA VAL A 92 -17.33 -2.26 6.22
C VAL A 92 -17.93 -0.96 5.65
N SER A 93 -17.35 -0.44 4.57
CA SER A 93 -17.85 0.77 3.92
C SER A 93 -19.23 0.54 3.30
N ALA A 94 -19.48 -0.63 2.71
CA ALA A 94 -20.78 -1.01 2.16
C ALA A 94 -21.86 -1.06 3.24
N MET A 95 -21.55 -1.57 4.44
CA MET A 95 -22.49 -1.57 5.57
C MET A 95 -22.87 -0.15 6.03
N ILE A 96 -21.90 0.77 6.05
CA ILE A 96 -22.13 2.18 6.39
C ILE A 96 -23.00 2.85 5.31
N LEU A 97 -22.65 2.68 4.03
CA LEU A 97 -23.41 3.21 2.90
C LEU A 97 -24.84 2.67 2.85
N LYS A 98 -25.01 1.37 3.16
CA LYS A 98 -26.34 0.74 3.25
C LYS A 98 -27.19 1.40 4.33
N ARG A 99 -26.62 1.69 5.51
CA ARG A 99 -27.34 2.38 6.59
C ARG A 99 -27.79 3.79 6.18
N LEU A 100 -26.94 4.52 5.46
CA LEU A 100 -27.26 5.86 4.93
C LEU A 100 -28.36 5.81 3.88
N LYS A 101 -28.30 4.82 2.98
CA LYS A 101 -29.36 4.54 2.02
C LYS A 101 -30.69 4.25 2.71
N GLU A 102 -30.70 3.36 3.71
CA GLU A 102 -31.90 3.03 4.48
C GLU A 102 -32.50 4.27 5.15
N ALA A 103 -31.67 5.14 5.75
CA ALA A 103 -32.14 6.41 6.32
C ALA A 103 -32.74 7.35 5.26
N ALA A 104 -32.15 7.41 4.07
CA ALA A 104 -32.71 8.20 2.97
C ALA A 104 -34.06 7.63 2.49
N GLU A 105 -34.19 6.31 2.38
CA GLU A 105 -35.43 5.63 2.03
C GLU A 105 -36.54 5.85 3.07
N GLU A 106 -36.19 5.80 4.37
CA GLU A 106 -37.10 6.11 5.48
C GLU A 106 -37.61 7.56 5.41
N TYR A 107 -36.71 8.52 5.15
CA TYR A 107 -37.04 9.93 5.05
C TYR A 107 -37.93 10.24 3.84
N LEU A 108 -37.53 9.73 2.66
CA LEU A 108 -38.20 9.99 1.38
C LEU A 108 -39.48 9.17 1.23
N ARG A 109 -39.61 8.06 1.96
CA ARG A 109 -40.66 7.05 1.81
C ARG A 109 -40.71 6.44 0.41
N GLU A 110 -39.55 6.38 -0.25
CA GLU A 110 -39.37 5.88 -1.60
C GLU A 110 -38.02 5.15 -1.71
N PRO A 111 -37.88 4.17 -2.62
CA PRO A 111 -36.62 3.47 -2.81
C PRO A 111 -35.54 4.40 -3.38
N VAL A 112 -34.30 4.23 -2.94
CA VAL A 112 -33.14 4.99 -3.39
C VAL A 112 -32.18 4.07 -4.14
N ALA A 113 -31.91 4.40 -5.41
CA ALA A 113 -31.14 3.54 -6.30
C ALA A 113 -29.86 4.19 -6.84
N GLU A 114 -29.78 5.53 -6.87
CA GLU A 114 -28.68 6.26 -7.48
C GLU A 114 -28.04 7.21 -6.47
N ALA A 115 -26.71 7.30 -6.49
CA ALA A 115 -25.99 8.18 -5.58
C ALA A 115 -24.74 8.81 -6.23
N VAL A 116 -24.40 10.01 -5.80
CA VAL A 116 -23.05 10.56 -5.90
C VAL A 116 -22.37 10.33 -4.56
N VAL A 117 -21.21 9.69 -4.58
CA VAL A 117 -20.45 9.34 -3.37
C VAL A 117 -19.16 10.15 -3.38
N THR A 118 -18.83 10.79 -2.26
CA THR A 118 -17.60 11.58 -2.19
C THR A 118 -16.36 10.74 -1.92
N VAL A 119 -15.23 11.22 -2.42
CA VAL A 119 -13.91 10.66 -2.16
C VAL A 119 -12.90 11.79 -1.91
N PRO A 120 -11.84 11.55 -1.11
CA PRO A 120 -10.73 12.49 -1.01
C PRO A 120 -10.15 12.76 -2.39
N ALA A 121 -9.81 14.02 -2.65
CA ALA A 121 -9.34 14.42 -3.97
C ALA A 121 -7.99 13.75 -4.33
N TYR A 122 -7.18 13.44 -3.31
CA TYR A 122 -5.89 12.77 -3.44
C TYR A 122 -5.97 11.23 -3.36
N PHE A 123 -7.16 10.62 -3.50
CA PHE A 123 -7.29 9.17 -3.63
C PHE A 123 -6.72 8.66 -4.97
N ASN A 124 -6.03 7.52 -4.92
CA ASN A 124 -5.58 6.80 -6.11
C ASN A 124 -6.71 5.93 -6.72
N ASN A 125 -6.43 5.32 -7.88
CA ASN A 125 -7.39 4.49 -8.61
C ASN A 125 -7.94 3.33 -7.75
N ASN A 126 -7.11 2.64 -6.98
CA ASN A 126 -7.53 1.50 -6.17
C ASN A 126 -8.53 1.93 -5.07
N GLN A 127 -8.28 3.07 -4.42
CA GLN A 127 -9.15 3.61 -3.40
C GLN A 127 -10.50 4.07 -3.98
N LYS A 128 -10.48 4.72 -5.14
CA LYS A 128 -11.71 5.13 -5.86
C LYS A 128 -12.53 3.91 -6.31
N ARG A 129 -11.88 2.91 -6.91
CA ARG A 129 -12.52 1.65 -7.32
C ARG A 129 -13.18 0.95 -6.15
N ASP A 130 -12.44 0.78 -5.05
CA ASP A 130 -12.93 0.05 -3.87
C ASP A 130 -14.07 0.83 -3.17
N THR A 131 -14.06 2.17 -3.22
CA THR A 131 -15.17 3.00 -2.75
C THR A 131 -16.42 2.84 -3.62
N LYS A 132 -16.25 2.82 -4.96
CA LYS A 132 -17.35 2.54 -5.89
C LYS A 132 -17.93 1.15 -5.67
N LEU A 133 -17.08 0.14 -5.49
CA LEU A 133 -17.50 -1.23 -5.20
C LEU A 133 -18.31 -1.30 -3.90
N ALA A 134 -17.89 -0.59 -2.85
CA ALA A 134 -18.64 -0.54 -1.59
C ALA A 134 -20.05 0.06 -1.78
N ALA A 135 -20.18 1.10 -2.59
CA ALA A 135 -21.48 1.70 -2.91
C ALA A 135 -22.36 0.76 -3.73
N GLU A 136 -21.79 0.05 -4.71
CA GLU A 136 -22.50 -0.95 -5.50
C GLU A 136 -22.97 -2.12 -4.63
N GLN A 137 -22.14 -2.60 -3.68
CA GLN A 137 -22.52 -3.61 -2.69
C GLN A 137 -23.65 -3.14 -1.74
N ALA A 138 -23.73 -1.83 -1.45
CA ALA A 138 -24.84 -1.23 -0.72
C ALA A 138 -26.13 -1.12 -1.57
N GLY A 139 -26.08 -1.50 -2.85
CA GLY A 139 -27.21 -1.43 -3.79
C GLY A 139 -27.45 -0.01 -4.29
N LEU A 140 -26.39 0.79 -4.45
CA LEU A 140 -26.41 2.11 -5.06
C LEU A 140 -25.68 2.06 -6.41
N LYS A 141 -26.33 2.56 -7.46
CA LYS A 141 -25.68 2.90 -8.72
C LYS A 141 -24.94 4.23 -8.52
N VAL A 142 -23.61 4.18 -8.62
CA VAL A 142 -22.76 5.37 -8.50
C VAL A 142 -22.84 6.17 -9.79
N LEU A 143 -23.42 7.37 -9.70
CA LEU A 143 -23.49 8.33 -10.80
C LEU A 143 -22.14 9.03 -11.02
N GLU A 144 -21.47 9.38 -9.93
CA GLU A 144 -20.17 10.06 -9.93
C GLU A 144 -19.44 9.76 -8.62
N LEU A 145 -18.11 9.66 -8.68
CA LEU A 145 -17.25 9.76 -7.51
C LEU A 145 -16.76 11.20 -7.42
N LEU A 146 -17.35 11.98 -6.52
CA LEU A 146 -17.10 13.42 -6.46
C LEU A 146 -15.97 13.73 -5.47
N PRO A 147 -14.90 14.43 -5.86
CA PRO A 147 -13.91 14.90 -4.90
C PRO A 147 -14.53 15.79 -3.81
N GLU A 148 -14.27 15.48 -2.54
CA GLU A 148 -14.75 16.23 -1.36
C GLU A 148 -14.56 17.75 -1.49
N PRO A 149 -13.37 18.27 -1.86
CA PRO A 149 -13.19 19.71 -2.03
C PRO A 149 -14.00 20.29 -3.19
N THR A 150 -14.27 19.53 -4.26
CA THR A 150 -15.15 19.96 -5.36
C THR A 150 -16.59 20.05 -4.86
N ALA A 151 -17.06 19.07 -4.09
CA ALA A 151 -18.39 19.09 -3.47
C ALA A 151 -18.58 20.33 -2.59
N ALA A 152 -17.62 20.59 -1.69
CA ALA A 152 -17.64 21.77 -0.83
C ALA A 152 -17.63 23.09 -1.64
N ALA A 153 -16.85 23.16 -2.72
CA ALA A 153 -16.83 24.32 -3.59
C ALA A 153 -18.17 24.55 -4.31
N VAL A 154 -18.82 23.49 -4.80
CA VAL A 154 -20.15 23.55 -5.42
C VAL A 154 -21.18 24.08 -4.43
N HIS A 155 -21.20 23.55 -3.21
CA HIS A 155 -22.08 24.03 -2.14
C HIS A 155 -21.84 25.51 -1.82
N TYR A 156 -20.57 25.95 -1.75
CA TYR A 156 -20.23 27.35 -1.50
C TYR A 156 -20.60 28.29 -2.65
N GLY A 157 -20.30 27.90 -3.89
CA GLY A 157 -20.21 28.79 -5.04
C GLY A 157 -21.52 29.03 -5.79
N LEU A 158 -22.49 28.11 -5.69
CA LEU A 158 -23.72 28.12 -6.51
C LEU A 158 -24.48 29.46 -6.44
N ASP A 159 -24.58 30.06 -5.25
CA ASP A 159 -25.36 31.29 -5.04
C ASP A 159 -24.52 32.59 -5.09
N LYS A 160 -23.21 32.50 -5.38
CA LYS A 160 -22.31 33.67 -5.29
C LYS A 160 -22.21 34.46 -6.59
N GLY A 161 -22.43 33.84 -7.75
CA GLY A 161 -22.52 34.49 -9.06
C GLY A 161 -21.30 35.34 -9.47
N LYS A 162 -20.13 35.11 -8.86
CA LYS A 162 -18.89 35.87 -9.13
C LYS A 162 -17.78 34.92 -9.53
N ASP A 163 -17.01 35.34 -10.53
CA ASP A 163 -15.75 34.71 -10.87
C ASP A 163 -14.79 34.81 -9.69
N GLN A 164 -14.25 33.68 -9.25
CA GLN A 164 -13.35 33.62 -8.09
C GLN A 164 -12.43 32.41 -8.15
N THR A 165 -11.24 32.57 -7.59
CA THR A 165 -10.28 31.49 -7.34
C THR A 165 -10.39 31.06 -5.89
N LEU A 166 -10.75 29.80 -5.68
CA LEU A 166 -10.94 29.20 -4.37
C LEU A 166 -9.75 28.31 -4.03
N LEU A 167 -9.34 28.32 -2.76
CA LEU A 167 -8.52 27.27 -2.17
C LEU A 167 -9.39 26.52 -1.16
N VAL A 168 -9.62 25.24 -1.41
CA VAL A 168 -10.33 24.37 -0.48
C VAL A 168 -9.30 23.58 0.30
N TYR A 169 -9.32 23.73 1.62
CA TYR A 169 -8.48 23.00 2.56
C TYR A 169 -9.40 22.03 3.31
N ASP A 170 -9.26 20.75 3.02
CA ASP A 170 -10.06 19.69 3.60
C ASP A 170 -9.21 18.86 4.56
N LEU A 171 -9.48 18.97 5.85
CA LEU A 171 -8.81 18.17 6.87
C LEU A 171 -9.84 17.37 7.65
N GLY A 172 -10.02 16.13 7.21
CA GLY A 172 -10.97 15.19 7.77
C GLY A 172 -10.40 14.37 8.93
N GLY A 173 -10.99 13.18 9.10
CA GLY A 173 -10.58 12.21 10.12
C GLY A 173 -9.32 11.42 9.78
N GLY A 174 -9.12 11.07 8.50
CA GLY A 174 -7.97 10.24 8.10
C GLY A 174 -7.16 10.77 6.91
N THR A 175 -7.67 11.79 6.23
CA THR A 175 -7.10 12.34 5.01
C THR A 175 -7.06 13.86 5.06
N PHE A 176 -6.08 14.41 4.35
CA PHE A 176 -5.93 15.83 4.12
C PHE A 176 -5.84 16.07 2.62
N ASP A 177 -6.69 16.95 2.09
CA ASP A 177 -6.64 17.39 0.71
C ASP A 177 -6.55 18.92 0.66
N VAL A 178 -5.86 19.41 -0.36
CA VAL A 178 -5.89 20.83 -0.72
C VAL A 178 -6.08 20.95 -2.23
N SER A 179 -7.09 21.72 -2.62
CA SER A 179 -7.43 21.93 -4.03
C SER A 179 -7.55 23.42 -4.35
N VAL A 180 -7.08 23.79 -5.53
CA VAL A 180 -7.31 25.12 -6.10
C VAL A 180 -8.34 25.01 -7.20
N LEU A 181 -9.42 25.76 -7.10
CA LEU A 181 -10.51 25.78 -8.07
C LEU A 181 -10.70 27.18 -8.65
N ARG A 182 -11.08 27.25 -9.92
CA ARG A 182 -11.62 28.47 -10.54
C ARG A 182 -13.10 28.28 -10.75
N VAL A 183 -13.88 29.21 -10.20
CA VAL A 183 -15.33 29.26 -10.38
C VAL A 183 -15.64 30.40 -11.33
N LYS A 184 -16.42 30.12 -12.38
CA LYS A 184 -16.93 31.11 -13.35
C LYS A 184 -18.40 30.89 -13.61
N GLY A 185 -19.26 31.77 -13.11
CA GLY A 185 -20.70 31.50 -13.07
C GLY A 185 -20.98 30.19 -12.32
N ASN A 186 -21.47 29.18 -13.04
CA ASN A 186 -21.73 27.84 -12.49
C ASN A 186 -20.74 26.77 -12.99
N GLU A 187 -19.63 27.19 -13.61
CA GLU A 187 -18.52 26.31 -13.99
C GLU A 187 -17.50 26.24 -12.84
N PHE A 188 -17.26 25.03 -12.32
CA PHE A 188 -16.30 24.73 -11.27
C PHE A 188 -15.14 23.92 -11.84
N ARG A 189 -13.97 24.55 -12.03
CA ARG A 189 -12.80 23.90 -12.63
C ARG A 189 -11.68 23.74 -11.61
N VAL A 190 -11.32 22.50 -11.31
CA VAL A 190 -10.12 22.20 -10.52
C VAL A 190 -8.89 22.52 -11.35
N VAL A 191 -7.96 23.29 -10.78
CA VAL A 191 -6.70 23.68 -11.41
C VAL A 191 -5.58 22.75 -10.96
N ALA A 192 -5.51 22.48 -9.66
CA ALA A 192 -4.53 21.58 -9.08
C ALA A 192 -5.04 20.98 -7.78
N VAL A 193 -4.58 19.78 -7.48
CA VAL A 193 -4.82 19.06 -6.22
C VAL A 193 -3.50 18.56 -5.64
N ASP A 194 -3.40 18.60 -4.31
CA ASP A 194 -2.40 17.89 -3.54
C ASP A 194 -3.02 17.41 -2.22
N GLY A 195 -2.28 16.62 -1.44
CA GLY A 195 -2.82 16.06 -0.22
C GLY A 195 -1.90 15.07 0.47
N ASP A 196 -2.47 14.40 1.47
CA ASP A 196 -1.87 13.36 2.27
C ASP A 196 -2.95 12.38 2.77
N PHE A 197 -2.90 11.15 2.26
CA PHE A 197 -3.88 10.11 2.56
C PHE A 197 -3.70 9.49 3.96
N ARG A 198 -2.65 9.86 4.70
CA ARG A 198 -2.38 9.42 6.09
C ARG A 198 -2.14 10.61 7.02
N LEU A 199 -2.98 11.64 6.89
CA LEU A 199 -2.94 12.79 7.77
C LEU A 199 -4.37 13.26 8.03
N GLY A 200 -4.83 13.15 9.28
CA GLY A 200 -6.13 13.65 9.71
C GLY A 200 -6.30 13.67 11.22
N GLY A 201 -7.55 13.85 11.65
CA GLY A 201 -7.92 13.90 13.06
C GLY A 201 -7.56 12.64 13.86
N ASP A 202 -7.56 11.47 13.23
CA ASP A 202 -7.16 10.19 13.83
C ASP A 202 -5.68 10.19 14.22
N ASP A 203 -4.82 10.89 13.45
CA ASP A 203 -3.40 11.00 13.77
C ASP A 203 -3.18 11.95 14.95
N PHE A 204 -4.00 12.99 15.07
CA PHE A 204 -4.00 13.85 16.26
C PHE A 204 -4.47 13.09 17.50
N ASP A 205 -5.49 12.23 17.35
CA ASP A 205 -5.97 11.37 18.42
C ASP A 205 -4.91 10.37 18.86
N LEU A 206 -4.17 9.78 17.92
CA LEU A 206 -3.07 8.85 18.21
C LEU A 206 -1.93 9.54 18.97
N LEU A 207 -1.50 10.74 18.56
CA LEU A 207 -0.46 11.48 19.27
C LEU A 207 -0.87 11.81 20.72
N LEU A 208 -2.13 12.21 20.91
CA LEU A 208 -2.65 12.48 22.25
C LEU A 208 -2.82 11.18 23.05
N THR A 209 -3.24 10.08 22.42
CA THR A 209 -3.32 8.75 23.04
C THR A 209 -1.94 8.29 23.51
N GLU A 210 -0.90 8.47 22.69
CA GLU A 210 0.49 8.17 23.05
C GLU A 210 0.95 9.00 24.26
N HIS A 211 0.66 10.31 24.24
CA HIS A 211 0.96 11.20 25.36
C HIS A 211 0.31 10.71 26.65
N LEU A 212 -0.99 10.39 26.64
CA LEU A 212 -1.72 9.91 27.80
C LEU A 212 -1.23 8.53 28.29
N ALA A 213 -0.89 7.61 27.38
CA ALA A 213 -0.29 6.32 27.72
C ALA A 213 1.09 6.47 28.39
N GLY A 214 1.80 7.58 28.11
CA GLY A 214 3.03 7.98 28.78
C GLY A 214 2.81 8.37 30.24
N ARG A 215 1.64 8.93 30.56
CA ARG A 215 1.26 9.42 31.90
C ARG A 215 0.69 8.35 32.82
N MET A 216 0.16 7.26 32.25
CA MET A 216 -0.39 6.14 33.02
C MET A 216 0.63 5.53 33.99
N SER A 217 0.22 5.36 35.24
CA SER A 217 0.99 4.68 36.29
C SER A 217 0.13 3.67 37.05
N GLY A 218 0.73 2.71 37.75
CA GLY A 218 0.03 1.70 38.55
C GLY A 218 -0.53 0.49 37.78
N ALA A 219 -0.69 0.57 36.46
CA ALA A 219 -1.05 -0.57 35.62
C ALA A 219 0.08 -1.63 35.54
N LYS A 220 -0.29 -2.87 35.20
CA LYS A 220 0.69 -3.97 35.01
C LYS A 220 1.71 -3.59 33.94
N LYS A 221 2.99 -3.82 34.22
CA LYS A 221 4.10 -3.49 33.29
C LYS A 221 3.97 -4.18 31.93
N SER A 222 3.47 -5.41 31.89
CA SER A 222 3.20 -6.15 30.65
C SER A 222 2.15 -5.45 29.79
N ASP A 223 1.06 -5.01 30.41
CA ASP A 223 -0.09 -4.42 29.72
C ASP A 223 0.25 -3.03 29.21
N LEU A 224 0.98 -2.22 29.99
CA LEU A 224 1.51 -0.93 29.55
C LEU A 224 2.50 -1.08 28.40
N ARG A 225 3.37 -2.10 28.43
CA ARG A 225 4.30 -2.37 27.33
C ARG A 225 3.53 -2.74 26.05
N ALA A 226 2.54 -3.63 26.17
CA ALA A 226 1.70 -4.03 25.04
C ALA A 226 0.90 -2.85 24.48
N LEU A 227 0.32 -2.00 25.34
CA LEU A 227 -0.40 -0.79 24.92
C LEU A 227 0.50 0.18 24.15
N ARG A 228 1.71 0.46 24.66
CA ARG A 228 2.67 1.34 23.99
C ARG A 228 3.16 0.77 22.66
N SER A 229 3.41 -0.55 22.61
CA SER A 229 3.77 -1.24 21.38
C SER A 229 2.66 -1.13 20.32
N LEU A 230 1.41 -1.29 20.74
CA LEU A 230 0.25 -1.14 19.87
C LEU A 230 0.14 0.29 19.32
N ILE A 231 0.22 1.29 20.19
CA ILE A 231 0.14 2.71 19.78
C ILE A 231 1.28 3.05 18.82
N ALA A 232 2.51 2.58 19.07
CA ALA A 232 3.65 2.81 18.20
C ALA A 232 3.49 2.19 16.79
N SER A 233 2.97 0.97 16.71
CA SER A 233 2.63 0.29 15.45
C SER A 233 1.57 1.09 14.65
N LEU A 234 0.50 1.52 15.32
CA LEU A 234 -0.56 2.33 14.69
C LEU A 234 -0.05 3.70 14.23
N THR A 235 0.81 4.35 15.02
CA THR A 235 1.45 5.63 14.68
C THR A 235 2.41 5.49 13.49
N SER A 236 2.99 4.30 13.31
CA SER A 236 3.81 3.95 12.14
C SER A 236 2.95 3.59 10.91
N GLY A 237 1.62 3.62 11.03
CA GLY A 237 0.69 3.43 9.93
C GLY A 237 0.29 1.98 9.65
N GLU A 238 0.45 1.09 10.64
CA GLU A 238 -0.15 -0.25 10.61
C GLU A 238 -1.67 -0.20 10.89
N SER A 239 -2.41 -1.15 10.33
CA SER A 239 -3.83 -1.32 10.62
C SER A 239 -4.00 -2.12 11.91
N LEU A 240 -5.05 -1.81 12.65
CA LEU A 240 -5.35 -2.52 13.90
C LEU A 240 -5.84 -3.94 13.60
N ALA A 241 -5.00 -4.92 13.89
CA ALA A 241 -5.34 -6.33 13.74
C ALA A 241 -6.54 -6.73 14.64
N ARG A 242 -7.39 -7.61 14.11
CA ARG A 242 -8.56 -8.20 14.81
C ARG A 242 -8.47 -9.72 14.90
N ASP A 243 -7.27 -10.27 14.72
CA ASP A 243 -6.97 -11.71 14.68
C ASP A 243 -6.71 -12.35 16.05
N GLY A 244 -6.80 -11.57 17.14
CA GLY A 244 -6.53 -12.04 18.50
C GLY A 244 -5.06 -11.93 18.94
N SER A 245 -4.17 -11.38 18.10
CA SER A 245 -2.76 -11.11 18.45
C SER A 245 -2.61 -10.11 19.60
N VAL A 246 -3.52 -9.15 19.71
CA VAL A 246 -3.54 -8.15 20.78
C VAL A 246 -4.43 -8.64 21.94
N PRO A 247 -3.92 -8.69 23.19
CA PRO A 247 -4.73 -9.07 24.34
C PRO A 247 -5.97 -8.19 24.49
N HIS A 248 -7.12 -8.80 24.76
CA HIS A 248 -8.41 -8.10 24.79
C HIS A 248 -8.43 -6.90 25.76
N ASN A 249 -7.84 -7.03 26.95
CA ASN A 249 -7.74 -5.94 27.92
C ASN A 249 -6.92 -4.76 27.39
N VAL A 250 -5.83 -5.02 26.66
CA VAL A 250 -5.00 -3.99 26.03
C VAL A 250 -5.77 -3.28 24.93
N LEU A 251 -6.50 -4.03 24.12
CA LEU A 251 -7.35 -3.48 23.06
C LEU A 251 -8.48 -2.60 23.60
N LEU A 252 -9.10 -3.03 24.71
CA LEU A 252 -10.09 -2.25 25.43
C LEU A 252 -9.49 -0.96 26.01
N GLY A 253 -8.35 -1.07 26.69
CA GLY A 253 -7.63 0.09 27.23
C GLY A 253 -7.24 1.10 26.15
N TYR A 254 -6.73 0.64 25.01
CA TYR A 254 -6.45 1.49 23.85
C TYR A 254 -7.71 2.21 23.34
N THR A 255 -8.82 1.49 23.18
CA THR A 255 -10.07 2.06 22.66
C THR A 255 -10.63 3.12 23.60
N GLN A 256 -10.61 2.87 24.92
CA GLN A 256 -11.01 3.85 25.93
C GLN A 256 -10.11 5.09 25.93
N LEU A 257 -8.79 4.90 25.82
CA LEU A 257 -7.83 5.99 25.81
C LEU A 257 -7.96 6.87 24.56
N ARG A 258 -8.15 6.24 23.39
CA ARG A 258 -8.40 6.95 22.13
C ARG A 258 -9.71 7.73 22.16
N GLU A 259 -10.79 7.16 22.68
CA GLU A 259 -12.08 7.87 22.82
C GLU A 259 -11.93 9.11 23.72
N ALA A 260 -11.21 8.98 24.83
CA ALA A 260 -10.91 10.10 25.73
C ALA A 260 -10.03 11.16 25.06
N ALA A 261 -9.03 10.73 24.28
CA ALA A 261 -8.18 11.63 23.51
C ALA A 261 -8.97 12.43 22.45
N GLU A 262 -9.85 11.77 21.69
CA GLU A 262 -10.71 12.46 20.72
C GLU A 262 -11.66 13.45 21.41
N GLY A 263 -12.19 13.08 22.59
CA GLY A 263 -13.00 13.98 23.42
C GLY A 263 -12.23 15.24 23.85
N ALA A 264 -11.03 15.07 24.42
CA ALA A 264 -10.18 16.17 24.84
C ALA A 264 -9.75 17.06 23.66
N LYS A 265 -9.40 16.46 22.50
CA LYS A 265 -9.11 17.20 21.26
C LYS A 265 -10.27 18.13 20.87
N LYS A 266 -11.50 17.63 20.92
CA LYS A 266 -12.69 18.41 20.58
C LYS A 266 -12.90 19.54 21.59
N GLU A 267 -12.78 19.26 22.89
CA GLU A 267 -12.88 20.27 23.94
C GLU A 267 -11.83 21.39 23.80
N LEU A 268 -10.58 21.04 23.47
CA LEU A 268 -9.49 22.00 23.22
C LEU A 268 -9.71 22.88 21.98
N SER A 269 -10.70 22.58 21.14
CA SER A 269 -11.07 23.48 20.04
C SER A 269 -11.87 24.69 20.53
N GLU A 270 -12.49 24.59 21.72
CA GLU A 270 -13.35 25.61 22.33
C GLU A 270 -12.77 26.17 23.65
N SER A 271 -11.97 25.38 24.35
CA SER A 271 -11.37 25.69 25.65
C SER A 271 -9.84 25.69 25.60
N ASP A 272 -9.19 26.39 26.53
CA ASP A 272 -7.72 26.43 26.62
C ASP A 272 -7.12 25.21 27.38
N GLN A 273 -7.96 24.37 27.98
CA GLN A 273 -7.59 23.15 28.70
C GLN A 273 -8.73 22.12 28.62
N ALA A 274 -8.39 20.83 28.75
CA ALA A 274 -9.34 19.73 28.83
C ALA A 274 -8.96 18.76 29.94
N GLN A 275 -9.98 18.25 30.66
CA GLN A 275 -9.81 17.28 31.74
C GLN A 275 -10.10 15.87 31.25
N ILE A 276 -9.18 14.95 31.48
CA ILE A 276 -9.31 13.55 31.09
C ILE A 276 -9.38 12.71 32.35
N CYS A 277 -10.54 12.07 32.57
CA CYS A 277 -10.78 11.21 33.71
C CYS A 277 -11.25 9.83 33.24
N LEU A 278 -10.38 8.82 33.40
CA LEU A 278 -10.68 7.41 33.20
C LEU A 278 -10.56 6.68 34.54
N PRO A 279 -11.69 6.42 35.24
CA PRO A 279 -11.65 5.84 36.58
C PRO A 279 -11.17 4.39 36.62
N SER A 280 -11.23 3.68 35.48
CA SER A 280 -10.72 2.31 35.34
C SER A 280 -10.22 2.07 33.92
N ILE A 281 -8.90 1.96 33.77
CA ILE A 281 -8.20 1.60 32.54
C ILE A 281 -7.02 0.68 32.90
N LEU A 282 -6.96 -0.52 32.33
CA LEU A 282 -5.90 -1.52 32.60
C LEU A 282 -5.61 -1.77 34.10
N GLY A 283 -6.65 -1.72 34.94
CA GLY A 283 -6.54 -1.95 36.38
C GLY A 283 -5.98 -0.76 37.19
N THR A 284 -5.92 0.43 36.60
CA THR A 284 -5.58 1.70 37.27
C THR A 284 -6.60 2.79 36.91
N SER A 285 -6.39 4.00 37.40
CA SER A 285 -7.10 5.21 36.97
C SER A 285 -6.15 6.17 36.25
N LEU A 286 -6.70 7.03 35.41
CA LEU A 286 -5.98 8.13 34.77
C LEU A 286 -6.77 9.42 35.00
N GLU A 287 -6.12 10.39 35.65
CA GLU A 287 -6.61 11.76 35.79
C GLU A 287 -5.49 12.67 35.28
N GLU A 288 -5.72 13.33 34.15
CA GLU A 288 -4.76 14.23 33.52
C GLU A 288 -5.46 15.48 33.00
N GLU A 289 -4.79 16.62 33.12
CA GLU A 289 -5.18 17.87 32.49
C GLU A 289 -4.22 18.12 31.32
N ILE A 290 -4.77 18.42 30.14
CA ILE A 290 -3.98 18.84 28.99
C ILE A 290 -4.35 20.28 28.60
N THR A 291 -3.34 21.12 28.40
CA THR A 291 -3.52 22.49 27.92
C THR A 291 -3.48 22.54 26.39
N LEU A 292 -4.11 23.57 25.82
CA LEU A 292 -4.09 23.85 24.39
C LEU A 292 -2.66 24.00 23.86
N ASP A 293 -1.77 24.64 24.61
CA ASP A 293 -0.37 24.80 24.22
C ASP A 293 0.38 23.47 24.15
N ALA A 294 0.17 22.58 25.13
CA ALA A 294 0.77 21.26 25.11
C ALA A 294 0.27 20.44 23.92
N TYR A 295 -1.05 20.43 23.69
CA TYR A 295 -1.65 19.76 22.55
C TYR A 295 -1.17 20.32 21.20
N ASN A 296 -1.13 21.65 21.05
CA ASN A 296 -0.60 22.31 19.86
C ASN A 296 0.85 21.90 19.58
N GLY A 297 1.66 21.74 20.64
CA GLY A 297 3.03 21.22 20.53
C GLY A 297 3.09 19.80 19.95
N LEU A 298 2.16 18.93 20.31
CA LEU A 298 2.08 17.56 19.79
C LEU A 298 1.76 17.54 18.29
N ILE A 299 0.74 18.30 17.87
CA ILE A 299 0.24 18.22 16.48
C ILE A 299 0.95 19.16 15.50
N ALA A 300 1.77 20.11 15.98
CA ALA A 300 2.42 21.10 15.14
C ALA A 300 3.15 20.51 13.92
N PRO A 301 3.95 19.43 14.03
CA PRO A 301 4.62 18.85 12.87
C PRO A 301 3.66 18.39 11.76
N MET A 302 2.49 17.87 12.13
CA MET A 302 1.46 17.44 11.18
C MET A 302 0.77 18.64 10.53
N VAL A 303 0.46 19.69 11.30
CA VAL A 303 -0.12 20.93 10.74
C VAL A 303 0.88 21.65 9.83
N GLU A 304 2.19 21.63 10.11
CA GLU A 304 3.18 22.19 9.20
C GLU A 304 3.25 21.43 7.87
N ARG A 305 3.08 20.09 7.89
CA ARG A 305 2.97 19.29 6.65
C ARG A 305 1.81 19.76 5.78
N THR A 306 0.63 20.05 6.36
CA THR A 306 -0.51 20.56 5.58
C THR A 306 -0.23 21.93 4.97
N THR A 307 0.48 22.82 5.67
CA THR A 307 0.88 24.12 5.09
C THR A 307 1.92 24.00 3.99
N THR A 308 2.76 22.96 4.01
CA THR A 308 3.71 22.67 2.93
C THR A 308 2.95 22.28 1.66
N LYS A 309 1.94 21.42 1.79
CA LYS A 309 1.05 21.06 0.69
C LYS A 309 0.28 22.22 0.09
N ILE A 310 -0.10 23.23 0.88
CA ILE A 310 -0.66 24.49 0.36
C ILE A 310 0.33 25.16 -0.61
N LYS A 311 1.63 25.19 -0.28
CA LYS A 311 2.65 25.78 -1.16
C LYS A 311 2.82 24.95 -2.43
N ASP A 312 2.82 23.63 -2.31
CA ASP A 312 3.00 22.70 -3.43
C ASP A 312 1.84 22.78 -4.43
N VAL A 313 0.60 22.85 -3.95
CA VAL A 313 -0.57 22.96 -4.83
C VAL A 313 -0.64 24.32 -5.52
N LEU A 314 -0.26 25.41 -4.82
CA LEU A 314 -0.18 26.75 -5.42
C LEU A 314 0.89 26.81 -6.50
N ALA A 315 2.06 26.21 -6.26
CA ALA A 315 3.12 26.09 -7.25
C ALA A 315 2.67 25.28 -8.48
N SER A 316 1.98 24.16 -8.27
CA SER A 316 1.40 23.33 -9.34
C SER A 316 0.36 24.10 -10.16
N ALA A 317 -0.46 24.92 -9.50
CA ALA A 317 -1.43 25.80 -10.15
C ALA A 317 -0.80 27.04 -10.82
N ARG A 318 0.50 27.29 -10.60
CA ARG A 318 1.23 28.50 -11.00
C ARG A 318 0.58 29.78 -10.44
N LEU A 319 0.18 29.72 -9.17
CA LEU A 319 -0.46 30.80 -8.43
C LEU A 319 0.28 31.10 -7.14
N THR A 320 -0.01 32.25 -6.55
CA THR A 320 0.45 32.66 -5.22
C THR A 320 -0.73 32.84 -4.28
N ALA A 321 -0.47 32.97 -2.98
CA ALA A 321 -1.50 33.25 -1.98
C ALA A 321 -2.33 34.52 -2.26
N ARG A 322 -1.77 35.48 -3.04
CA ARG A 322 -2.46 36.72 -3.42
C ARG A 322 -3.54 36.49 -4.46
N ASP A 323 -3.39 35.46 -5.29
CA ASP A 323 -4.30 35.13 -6.38
C ASP A 323 -5.53 34.35 -5.91
N ILE A 324 -5.54 33.88 -4.65
CA ILE A 324 -6.67 33.17 -4.05
C ILE A 324 -7.67 34.18 -3.51
N ASP A 325 -8.92 34.18 -3.99
CA ASP A 325 -9.95 35.09 -3.50
C ASP A 325 -10.50 34.65 -2.15
N ARG A 326 -10.74 33.35 -1.98
CA ARG A 326 -11.32 32.75 -0.78
C ARG A 326 -10.66 31.42 -0.43
N VAL A 327 -10.48 31.21 0.87
CA VAL A 327 -10.11 29.91 1.44
C VAL A 327 -11.35 29.30 2.07
N ILE A 328 -11.62 28.03 1.82
CA ILE A 328 -12.75 27.27 2.36
C ILE A 328 -12.17 26.16 3.24
N LEU A 329 -12.57 26.11 4.52
CA LEU A 329 -12.24 25.00 5.40
C LEU A 329 -13.34 23.94 5.37
N VAL A 330 -12.93 22.69 5.21
CA VAL A 330 -13.78 21.50 5.14
C VAL A 330 -13.21 20.43 6.06
N GLY A 331 -14.09 19.61 6.65
CA GLY A 331 -13.70 18.52 7.55
C GLY A 331 -13.56 18.96 9.01
N GLY A 332 -14.02 18.10 9.93
CA GLY A 332 -14.15 18.42 11.35
C GLY A 332 -12.84 18.80 12.05
N SER A 333 -11.69 18.32 11.57
CA SER A 333 -10.38 18.64 12.16
C SER A 333 -9.93 20.08 11.86
N THR A 334 -10.60 20.80 10.94
CA THR A 334 -10.37 22.23 10.70
C THR A 334 -10.87 23.14 11.82
N ARG A 335 -11.69 22.61 12.75
CA ARG A 335 -12.10 23.31 13.98
C ARG A 335 -10.93 23.56 14.93
N ASN A 336 -9.82 22.85 14.75
CA ASN A 336 -8.61 23.04 15.51
C ASN A 336 -8.05 24.46 15.35
N ARG A 337 -7.81 25.15 16.46
CA ARG A 337 -7.36 26.55 16.50
C ARG A 337 -6.00 26.76 15.82
N LEU A 338 -5.06 25.82 16.00
CA LEU A 338 -3.75 25.87 15.35
C LEU A 338 -3.89 25.74 13.82
N VAL A 339 -4.75 24.84 13.34
CA VAL A 339 -5.00 24.68 11.90
C VAL A 339 -5.49 25.99 11.29
N LYS A 340 -6.52 26.62 11.90
CA LYS A 340 -7.05 27.91 11.42
C LYS A 340 -5.98 29.00 11.42
N GLU A 341 -5.18 29.09 12.48
CA GLU A 341 -4.08 30.07 12.58
C GLU A 341 -3.05 29.88 11.46
N ARG A 342 -2.63 28.63 11.20
CA ARG A 342 -1.60 28.31 10.21
C ARG A 342 -2.08 28.52 8.79
N VAL A 343 -3.33 28.15 8.47
CA VAL A 343 -3.94 28.43 7.17
C VAL A 343 -4.07 29.95 6.94
N THR A 344 -4.48 30.71 7.97
CA THR A 344 -4.60 32.17 7.90
C THR A 344 -3.26 32.84 7.60
N LYS A 345 -2.19 32.38 8.27
CA LYS A 345 -0.82 32.85 8.02
C LYS A 345 -0.30 32.44 6.63
N ALA A 346 -0.64 31.25 6.16
CA ALA A 346 -0.17 30.73 4.88
C ALA A 346 -0.84 31.41 3.67
N VAL A 347 -2.14 31.74 3.78
CA VAL A 347 -2.92 32.28 2.66
C VAL A 347 -3.69 33.54 3.07
N LYS A 348 -4.79 33.37 3.83
CA LYS A 348 -5.66 34.43 4.37
C LYS A 348 -6.74 33.84 5.27
N GLU A 349 -7.52 34.71 5.93
CA GLU A 349 -8.65 34.30 6.78
C GLU A 349 -9.63 33.41 6.00
N PRO A 350 -9.90 32.18 6.48
CA PRO A 350 -10.80 31.27 5.81
C PRO A 350 -12.27 31.58 6.06
N TRP A 351 -13.09 31.21 5.08
CA TRP A 351 -14.52 31.02 5.27
C TRP A 351 -14.79 29.62 5.80
N ILE A 352 -15.74 29.53 6.74
CA ILE A 352 -16.16 28.30 7.39
C ILE A 352 -17.68 28.23 7.24
N SER A 353 -18.20 27.10 6.77
CA SER A 353 -19.65 26.86 6.72
C SER A 353 -20.23 26.81 8.14
N GLU A 354 -21.49 27.21 8.32
CA GLU A 354 -22.21 27.01 9.59
C GLU A 354 -22.30 25.51 9.94
N HIS A 355 -22.43 24.66 8.91
CA HIS A 355 -22.47 23.21 9.02
C HIS A 355 -21.29 22.57 8.27
N VAL A 356 -20.06 22.77 8.77
CA VAL A 356 -18.82 22.24 8.17
C VAL A 356 -18.92 20.75 7.85
N ASP A 357 -19.51 19.97 8.75
CA ASP A 357 -19.60 18.51 8.64
C ASP A 357 -20.66 18.05 7.61
N GLU A 358 -21.48 18.97 7.08
CA GLU A 358 -22.57 18.67 6.14
C GLU A 358 -22.32 19.20 4.71
N ALA A 359 -21.43 20.19 4.57
CA ALA A 359 -21.20 20.92 3.33
C ALA A 359 -20.82 20.00 2.14
N VAL A 360 -20.04 18.95 2.42
CA VAL A 360 -19.60 17.98 1.41
C VAL A 360 -20.78 17.15 0.89
N ALA A 361 -21.60 16.59 1.77
CA ALA A 361 -22.80 15.84 1.38
C ALA A 361 -23.81 16.73 0.65
N GLN A 362 -23.97 17.98 1.09
CA GLN A 362 -24.83 18.95 0.42
C GLN A 362 -24.36 19.26 -1.00
N GLY A 363 -23.05 19.46 -1.19
CA GLY A 363 -22.44 19.59 -2.52
C GLY A 363 -22.67 18.36 -3.41
N ALA A 364 -22.48 17.17 -2.84
CA ALA A 364 -22.73 15.91 -3.53
C ALA A 364 -24.19 15.75 -3.94
N ALA A 365 -25.15 16.20 -3.13
CA ALA A 365 -26.57 16.13 -3.45
C ALA A 365 -26.97 17.08 -4.59
N ILE A 366 -26.36 18.27 -4.66
CA ILE A 366 -26.51 19.20 -5.78
C ILE A 366 -26.02 18.54 -7.08
N VAL A 367 -24.83 17.93 -7.04
CA VAL A 367 -24.26 17.22 -8.19
C VAL A 367 -25.11 15.99 -8.56
N ALA A 368 -25.62 15.25 -7.59
CA ALA A 368 -26.48 14.10 -7.82
C ALA A 368 -27.76 14.47 -8.58
N ALA A 369 -28.39 15.59 -8.21
CA ALA A 369 -29.53 16.12 -8.94
C ALA A 369 -29.19 16.67 -10.32
N ALA A 370 -27.99 17.25 -10.51
CA ALA A 370 -27.52 17.71 -11.82
C ALA A 370 -27.21 16.56 -12.78
N SER A 371 -26.71 15.43 -12.27
CA SER A 371 -26.34 14.24 -13.04
C SER A 371 -27.50 13.27 -13.30
N ALA A 372 -28.60 13.41 -12.56
CA ALA A 372 -29.76 12.54 -12.71
C ALA A 372 -30.64 12.93 -13.91
N THR A 373 -31.52 12.01 -14.32
CA THR A 373 -32.49 12.30 -15.38
C THR A 373 -33.49 13.35 -14.88
N PRO A 374 -33.72 14.46 -15.61
CA PRO A 374 -34.67 15.49 -15.20
C PRO A 374 -36.09 14.93 -14.98
N THR A 375 -36.75 15.40 -13.94
CA THR A 375 -38.15 15.05 -13.60
C THR A 375 -38.91 16.30 -13.16
N ASP A 376 -40.24 16.21 -13.02
CA ASP A 376 -41.06 17.35 -12.57
C ASP A 376 -40.62 17.88 -11.18
N ASP A 377 -40.08 17.02 -10.32
CA ASP A 377 -39.61 17.37 -8.97
C ASP A 377 -38.13 17.83 -8.93
N ILE A 378 -37.35 17.56 -10.00
CA ILE A 378 -35.93 17.88 -10.12
C ILE A 378 -35.73 18.77 -11.35
N ALA A 379 -35.80 20.09 -11.13
CA ALA A 379 -35.44 21.05 -12.16
C ALA A 379 -33.95 20.90 -12.53
N PRO A 380 -33.57 21.08 -13.82
CA PRO A 380 -32.18 21.07 -14.24
C PRO A 380 -31.36 22.07 -13.45
N ILE A 381 -30.30 21.60 -12.80
CA ILE A 381 -29.33 22.45 -12.11
C ILE A 381 -28.18 22.69 -13.08
N PRO A 382 -27.97 23.94 -13.56
CA PRO A 382 -26.91 24.23 -14.52
C PRO A 382 -25.57 24.34 -13.79
N VAL A 383 -25.07 23.23 -13.25
CA VAL A 383 -23.74 23.14 -12.62
C VAL A 383 -22.85 22.29 -13.52
N GLU A 384 -21.71 22.84 -13.90
CA GLU A 384 -20.68 22.12 -14.63
C GLU A 384 -19.44 22.04 -13.74
N PHE A 385 -18.84 20.86 -13.65
CA PHE A 385 -17.60 20.68 -12.89
C PHE A 385 -16.57 19.92 -13.73
N PHE A 386 -15.32 20.31 -13.58
CA PHE A 386 -14.19 19.73 -14.29
C PHE A 386 -13.12 19.36 -13.26
N ASN A 387 -12.99 18.06 -13.00
CA ASN A 387 -12.01 17.52 -12.08
C ASN A 387 -10.67 17.24 -12.78
N VAL A 388 -9.65 16.95 -11.99
CA VAL A 388 -8.32 16.56 -12.47
C VAL A 388 -7.85 15.29 -11.78
N THR A 389 -6.97 14.54 -12.42
CA THR A 389 -6.34 13.36 -11.80
C THR A 389 -5.24 13.78 -10.80
N PRO A 390 -5.18 13.23 -9.57
CA PRO A 390 -4.23 13.67 -8.54
C PRO A 390 -2.82 13.11 -8.71
N PHE A 391 -2.66 12.08 -9.53
CA PHE A 391 -1.37 11.42 -9.79
C PHE A 391 -1.18 11.20 -11.28
N SER A 392 0.07 11.23 -11.73
CA SER A 392 0.42 10.80 -13.07
C SER A 392 0.13 9.30 -13.20
N LEU A 393 -0.62 8.92 -14.24
CA LEU A 393 -0.82 7.55 -14.67
C LEU A 393 0.26 7.19 -15.69
N GLY A 394 0.93 6.06 -15.49
CA GLY A 394 1.99 5.62 -16.39
C GLY A 394 2.18 4.11 -16.40
N VAL A 395 3.18 3.67 -17.15
CA VAL A 395 3.50 2.26 -17.34
C VAL A 395 4.96 1.99 -17.04
N ARG A 396 5.27 0.73 -16.75
CA ARG A 396 6.67 0.29 -16.66
C ARG A 396 7.30 0.25 -18.05
N ALA A 397 8.36 1.04 -18.22
CA ALA A 397 9.21 1.05 -19.40
C ALA A 397 10.53 0.31 -19.10
N SER A 398 11.02 -0.43 -20.08
CA SER A 398 12.36 -1.02 -20.06
C SER A 398 13.27 -0.17 -20.94
N ARG A 399 14.31 0.43 -20.36
CA ARG A 399 15.32 1.22 -21.08
C ARG A 399 16.70 0.60 -20.83
N SER A 400 17.25 -0.08 -21.83
CA SER A 400 18.59 -0.68 -21.78
C SER A 400 18.78 -1.71 -20.65
N THR A 401 19.55 -1.38 -19.60
CA THR A 401 19.81 -2.22 -18.43
C THR A 401 18.79 -2.05 -17.31
N ASP A 402 18.04 -0.94 -17.29
CA ASP A 402 17.04 -0.66 -16.27
C ASP A 402 15.64 -1.05 -16.78
N LYS A 403 15.04 -2.03 -16.11
CA LYS A 403 13.74 -2.61 -16.47
C LYS A 403 12.57 -1.99 -15.70
N ASP A 404 12.82 -1.05 -14.78
CA ASP A 404 11.80 -0.57 -13.82
C ASP A 404 11.54 0.95 -13.87
N VAL A 405 11.75 1.58 -15.03
CA VAL A 405 11.52 3.02 -15.19
C VAL A 405 10.03 3.31 -15.34
N PHE A 406 9.52 4.30 -14.62
CA PHE A 406 8.15 4.79 -14.76
C PHE A 406 8.03 5.78 -15.94
N GLU A 407 7.22 5.42 -16.93
CA GLU A 407 6.86 6.32 -18.02
C GLU A 407 5.44 6.86 -17.85
N ALA A 408 5.33 8.11 -17.42
CA ALA A 408 4.04 8.80 -17.28
C ALA A 408 3.38 9.07 -18.64
N LEU A 409 2.12 8.65 -18.77
CA LEU A 409 1.28 8.80 -19.96
C LEU A 409 0.27 9.94 -19.80
N ILE A 410 -0.47 9.96 -18.70
CA ILE A 410 -1.38 11.05 -18.33
C ILE A 410 -0.80 11.70 -17.07
N ARG A 411 -0.51 13.01 -17.13
CA ARG A 411 0.19 13.70 -16.03
C ARG A 411 -0.79 14.11 -14.91
N LYS A 412 -0.29 14.20 -13.68
CA LYS A 412 -0.99 14.83 -12.55
C LYS A 412 -1.57 16.19 -12.96
N ASN A 413 -2.75 16.50 -12.43
CA ASN A 413 -3.56 17.69 -12.72
C ASN A 413 -4.11 17.77 -14.16
N THR A 414 -4.05 16.68 -14.95
CA THR A 414 -4.78 16.62 -16.23
C THR A 414 -6.27 16.55 -15.97
N THR A 415 -7.05 17.37 -16.66
CA THR A 415 -8.52 17.36 -16.59
C THR A 415 -9.07 15.99 -17.01
N VAL A 416 -9.96 15.42 -16.21
CA VAL A 416 -10.66 14.17 -16.52
C VAL A 416 -12.08 14.46 -17.05
N PRO A 417 -12.60 13.65 -18.00
CA PRO A 417 -12.00 12.44 -18.56
C PRO A 417 -10.83 12.75 -19.52
N ALA A 418 -9.85 11.84 -19.58
CA ALA A 418 -8.66 11.96 -20.42
C ALA A 418 -8.26 10.61 -21.02
N ALA A 419 -7.54 10.61 -22.15
CA ALA A 419 -6.99 9.38 -22.71
C ALA A 419 -5.68 9.62 -23.46
N GLN A 420 -4.80 8.63 -23.41
CA GLN A 420 -3.51 8.62 -24.09
C GLN A 420 -3.26 7.26 -24.75
N GLU A 421 -2.75 7.28 -25.98
CA GLU A 421 -2.34 6.08 -26.70
C GLU A 421 -0.82 5.87 -26.63
N LYS A 422 -0.40 4.61 -26.55
CA LYS A 422 0.99 4.18 -26.52
C LYS A 422 1.19 2.92 -27.36
N GLU A 423 2.22 2.95 -28.21
CA GLU A 423 2.66 1.79 -28.99
C GLU A 423 3.63 0.93 -28.15
N PHE A 424 3.37 -0.36 -28.09
CA PHE A 424 4.21 -1.41 -27.51
C PHE A 424 4.64 -2.39 -28.59
N THR A 425 5.72 -3.12 -28.32
CA THR A 425 6.24 -4.16 -29.22
C THR A 425 6.87 -5.30 -28.43
N THR A 426 7.34 -6.34 -29.13
CA THR A 426 8.01 -7.50 -28.53
C THR A 426 9.50 -7.28 -28.35
N PHE A 427 10.07 -7.85 -27.28
CA PHE A 427 11.50 -7.80 -26.98
C PHE A 427 12.27 -9.01 -27.51
N ALA A 428 11.58 -10.14 -27.75
CA ALA A 428 12.19 -11.38 -28.23
C ALA A 428 11.57 -11.85 -29.55
N PRO A 429 12.36 -12.48 -30.45
CA PRO A 429 11.81 -13.12 -31.65
C PRO A 429 10.77 -14.17 -31.29
N ARG A 430 9.67 -14.22 -32.04
CA ARG A 430 8.54 -15.15 -31.85
C ARG A 430 7.85 -15.04 -30.48
N GLN A 431 8.06 -13.95 -29.73
CA GLN A 431 7.34 -13.66 -28.50
C GLN A 431 5.83 -13.58 -28.78
N ARG A 432 5.04 -14.30 -28.00
CA ARG A 432 3.60 -14.46 -28.22
C ARG A 432 2.73 -13.66 -27.26
N SER A 433 3.34 -13.02 -26.26
CA SER A 433 2.64 -12.20 -25.28
C SER A 433 3.44 -10.98 -24.85
N VAL A 434 2.76 -9.92 -24.43
CA VAL A 434 3.37 -8.73 -23.82
C VAL A 434 2.66 -8.44 -22.49
N ASP A 435 3.45 -8.27 -21.43
CA ASP A 435 2.96 -7.90 -20.10
C ASP A 435 3.09 -6.39 -19.92
N ILE A 436 1.96 -5.73 -19.62
CA ILE A 436 1.91 -4.28 -19.37
C ILE A 436 1.50 -4.07 -17.92
N ALA A 437 2.32 -3.35 -17.18
CA ALA A 437 2.07 -2.98 -15.78
C ALA A 437 1.83 -1.47 -15.71
N VAL A 438 0.77 -1.08 -14.99
CA VAL A 438 0.26 0.29 -14.88
C VAL A 438 0.44 0.77 -13.45
N PHE A 439 0.97 1.98 -13.30
CA PHE A 439 1.29 2.60 -12.02
C PHE A 439 0.71 4.02 -11.95
N GLN A 440 0.50 4.51 -10.74
CA GLN A 440 0.19 5.89 -10.42
C GLN A 440 1.20 6.47 -9.43
N GLY A 441 1.74 7.65 -9.73
CA GLY A 441 2.64 8.39 -8.86
C GLY A 441 3.61 9.28 -9.63
N GLU A 442 4.58 9.86 -8.93
CA GLU A 442 5.54 10.83 -9.48
C GLU A 442 7.00 10.38 -9.34
N ASP A 443 7.27 9.18 -8.81
CA ASP A 443 8.62 8.63 -8.72
C ASP A 443 9.14 8.22 -10.10
N GLU A 444 10.45 8.35 -10.34
CA GLU A 444 11.07 7.96 -11.60
C GLU A 444 11.07 6.44 -11.82
N HIS A 445 11.00 5.65 -10.75
CA HIS A 445 10.97 4.19 -10.77
C HIS A 445 9.59 3.65 -10.39
N CYS A 446 9.18 2.55 -11.01
CA CYS A 446 7.87 1.94 -10.74
C CYS A 446 7.74 1.46 -9.29
N THR A 447 8.83 1.00 -8.68
CA THR A 447 8.90 0.61 -7.25
C THR A 447 8.55 1.73 -6.26
N GLY A 448 8.76 3.00 -6.61
CA GLY A 448 8.34 4.15 -5.80
C GLY A 448 6.89 4.60 -6.01
N ASN A 449 6.19 4.00 -6.99
CA ASN A 449 4.84 4.37 -7.38
C ASN A 449 3.81 3.32 -6.96
N THR A 450 2.53 3.71 -6.93
CA THR A 450 1.45 2.79 -6.58
C THR A 450 1.11 1.93 -7.79
N PHE A 451 1.24 0.61 -7.67
CA PHE A 451 0.73 -0.32 -8.68
C PHE A 451 -0.80 -0.28 -8.72
N ILE A 452 -1.34 -0.08 -9.92
CA ILE A 452 -2.80 -0.01 -10.14
C ILE A 452 -3.33 -1.33 -10.69
N GLY A 453 -2.59 -1.93 -11.60
CA GLY A 453 -2.97 -3.16 -12.26
C GLY A 453 -2.07 -3.43 -13.45
N GLY A 454 -2.21 -4.60 -14.03
CA GLY A 454 -1.50 -4.97 -15.25
C GLY A 454 -2.38 -5.80 -16.14
N PHE A 455 -1.91 -6.17 -17.31
CA PHE A 455 -2.58 -7.16 -18.14
C PHE A 455 -1.59 -7.78 -19.10
N ARG A 456 -1.85 -9.04 -19.43
CA ARG A 456 -1.11 -9.79 -20.44
C ARG A 456 -1.88 -9.79 -21.76
N LEU A 457 -1.26 -9.26 -22.80
CA LEU A 457 -1.75 -9.39 -24.17
C LEU A 457 -1.16 -10.66 -24.78
N GLU A 458 -1.99 -11.69 -24.98
CA GLU A 458 -1.59 -12.96 -25.60
C GLU A 458 -2.03 -13.07 -27.07
N GLY A 459 -1.47 -14.04 -27.78
CA GLY A 459 -1.87 -14.33 -29.17
C GLY A 459 -1.17 -13.46 -30.22
N ILE A 460 -0.07 -12.80 -29.85
CA ILE A 460 0.74 -12.02 -30.79
C ILE A 460 1.31 -12.99 -31.85
N PRO A 461 1.15 -12.70 -33.17
CA PRO A 461 1.72 -13.53 -34.21
C PRO A 461 3.26 -13.62 -34.09
N PRO A 462 3.86 -14.78 -34.38
CA PRO A 462 5.31 -14.93 -34.32
C PRO A 462 5.98 -14.04 -35.39
N ALA A 463 6.70 -13.03 -34.94
CA ALA A 463 7.50 -12.12 -35.77
C ALA A 463 8.88 -11.87 -35.11
N PRO A 464 9.86 -11.31 -35.84
CA PRO A 464 11.06 -10.73 -35.25
C PRO A 464 10.76 -9.75 -34.10
N ALA A 465 11.70 -9.60 -33.17
CA ALA A 465 11.58 -8.63 -32.08
C ALA A 465 11.42 -7.21 -32.66
N GLY A 466 10.53 -6.41 -32.08
CA GLY A 466 10.28 -5.02 -32.51
C GLY A 466 9.31 -4.85 -33.68
N GLU A 467 8.86 -5.92 -34.34
CA GLU A 467 7.94 -5.83 -35.48
C GLU A 467 6.45 -5.72 -35.09
N PRO A 468 5.93 -6.51 -34.13
CA PRO A 468 4.53 -6.38 -33.73
C PRO A 468 4.24 -4.99 -33.17
N LYS A 469 3.19 -4.33 -33.69
CA LYS A 469 2.74 -3.02 -33.22
C LYS A 469 1.44 -3.16 -32.43
N ILE A 470 1.52 -2.90 -31.13
CA ILE A 470 0.42 -3.04 -30.20
C ILE A 470 0.05 -1.63 -29.72
N VAL A 471 -1.11 -1.13 -30.10
CA VAL A 471 -1.58 0.20 -29.66
C VAL A 471 -2.52 0.00 -28.49
N VAL A 472 -2.09 0.50 -27.33
CA VAL A 472 -2.90 0.49 -26.13
C VAL A 472 -3.33 1.91 -25.81
N ARG A 473 -4.63 2.09 -25.59
CA ARG A 473 -5.25 3.33 -25.14
C ARG A 473 -5.54 3.23 -23.65
N PHE A 474 -4.94 4.13 -22.88
CA PHE A 474 -5.17 4.30 -21.45
C PHE A 474 -6.09 5.51 -21.27
N GLY A 475 -7.22 5.32 -20.60
CA GLY A 475 -8.20 6.36 -20.32
C GLY A 475 -8.46 6.51 -18.83
N LEU A 476 -8.84 7.71 -18.42
CA LEU A 476 -9.44 8.03 -17.12
C LEU A 476 -10.85 8.54 -17.40
N ASP A 477 -11.84 7.91 -16.78
CA ASP A 477 -13.25 8.33 -16.89
C ASP A 477 -13.57 9.54 -16.00
N ASN A 478 -14.86 9.92 -15.90
CA ASN A 478 -15.30 11.05 -15.09
C ASN A 478 -15.00 10.86 -13.59
N CYS A 479 -15.01 9.60 -13.14
CA CYS A 479 -14.69 9.20 -11.78
C CYS A 479 -13.16 9.09 -11.54
N ASP A 480 -12.34 9.45 -12.53
CA ASP A 480 -10.88 9.24 -12.54
C ASP A 480 -10.50 7.76 -12.33
N LEU A 481 -11.31 6.86 -12.88
CA LEU A 481 -11.02 5.42 -12.92
C LEU A 481 -10.37 5.03 -14.25
N LEU A 482 -9.35 4.18 -14.14
CA LEU A 482 -8.61 3.65 -15.26
C LEU A 482 -9.50 2.78 -16.16
N THR A 483 -9.45 3.06 -17.45
CA THR A 483 -10.00 2.24 -18.52
C THR A 483 -8.87 1.91 -19.50
N VAL A 484 -8.74 0.65 -19.92
CA VAL A 484 -7.71 0.28 -20.90
C VAL A 484 -8.32 -0.50 -22.04
N THR A 485 -8.00 -0.08 -23.25
CA THR A 485 -8.40 -0.75 -24.49
C THR A 485 -7.15 -1.05 -25.30
N ALA A 486 -7.00 -2.31 -25.72
CA ALA A 486 -5.85 -2.74 -26.50
C ALA A 486 -6.30 -3.16 -27.89
N THR A 487 -5.63 -2.60 -28.90
CA THR A 487 -5.79 -2.96 -30.31
C THR A 487 -4.44 -3.38 -30.88
N CYS A 488 -4.40 -4.47 -31.64
CA CYS A 488 -3.18 -4.93 -32.29
C CYS A 488 -3.46 -5.02 -33.79
N SER A 489 -2.58 -4.43 -34.60
CA SER A 489 -2.74 -4.39 -36.07
C SER A 489 -2.93 -5.76 -36.72
N HIS A 490 -2.48 -6.84 -36.06
CA HIS A 490 -2.60 -8.22 -36.55
C HIS A 490 -3.67 -9.05 -35.85
N LEU A 491 -4.31 -8.54 -34.79
CA LEU A 491 -5.51 -9.13 -34.22
C LEU A 491 -6.71 -8.43 -34.86
N ARG A 492 -7.53 -9.16 -35.64
CA ARG A 492 -8.78 -8.63 -36.23
C ARG A 492 -9.87 -8.31 -35.19
N SER A 493 -9.53 -8.26 -33.90
CA SER A 493 -10.47 -8.07 -32.78
C SER A 493 -9.92 -7.04 -31.81
N GLU A 494 -10.70 -5.98 -31.59
CA GLU A 494 -10.56 -5.09 -30.44
C GLU A 494 -10.86 -5.87 -29.15
N LYS A 495 -9.98 -5.76 -28.15
CA LYS A 495 -10.21 -6.37 -26.83
C LYS A 495 -10.17 -5.27 -25.78
N THR A 496 -11.34 -4.92 -25.26
CA THR A 496 -11.47 -4.11 -24.05
C THR A 496 -11.06 -4.97 -22.87
N LEU A 497 -10.07 -4.52 -22.10
CA LEU A 497 -9.61 -5.19 -20.89
C LEU A 497 -10.01 -4.33 -19.71
N ASP A 498 -10.84 -4.86 -18.82
CA ASP A 498 -11.09 -4.19 -17.56
C ASP A 498 -9.89 -4.41 -16.64
N VAL A 499 -8.95 -3.46 -16.64
CA VAL A 499 -7.73 -3.52 -15.84
C VAL A 499 -8.03 -3.36 -14.35
N ASN A 500 -9.23 -2.90 -13.98
CA ASN A 500 -9.65 -2.83 -12.58
C ASN A 500 -9.94 -4.21 -11.97
N LEU A 501 -10.15 -5.24 -12.82
CA LEU A 501 -10.37 -6.63 -12.44
C LEU A 501 -9.10 -7.49 -12.48
N VAL A 502 -8.00 -7.01 -13.07
CA VAL A 502 -6.73 -7.73 -12.96
C VAL A 502 -6.29 -7.58 -11.52
N SER A 503 -6.47 -8.68 -10.81
CA SER A 503 -6.60 -8.68 -9.38
C SER A 503 -5.29 -8.21 -8.76
N ARG A 504 -5.41 -7.38 -7.71
CA ARG A 504 -4.36 -7.31 -6.69
C ARG A 504 -3.94 -8.69 -6.22
N GLU A 505 -4.84 -9.68 -6.31
CA GLU A 505 -4.54 -11.08 -6.03
C GLU A 505 -3.57 -11.73 -7.02
N GLU A 506 -3.40 -11.26 -8.26
CA GLU A 506 -2.32 -11.75 -9.14
C GLU A 506 -0.94 -11.21 -8.74
N GLU A 507 -0.87 -10.15 -7.91
CA GLU A 507 0.37 -9.70 -7.27
C GLU A 507 0.50 -10.03 -5.78
N LEU A 508 -0.58 -10.21 -5.02
CA LEU A 508 -0.54 -10.93 -3.73
C LEU A 508 -0.27 -12.43 -3.97
N ALA A 509 -0.60 -12.95 -5.16
CA ALA A 509 -0.13 -14.22 -5.71
C ALA A 509 1.03 -14.05 -6.70
N LYS A 510 1.88 -13.03 -6.52
CA LYS A 510 3.30 -13.36 -6.45
C LYS A 510 3.53 -14.03 -5.10
N ALA A 511 3.07 -15.28 -5.00
CA ALA A 511 3.71 -16.23 -4.15
C ALA A 511 5.21 -16.04 -4.41
N ALA A 512 5.97 -15.66 -3.37
CA ALA A 512 7.41 -15.79 -3.35
C ALA A 512 7.69 -17.09 -4.08
N ARG A 513 8.36 -17.04 -5.24
CA ARG A 513 8.59 -18.26 -5.99
C ARG A 513 9.39 -19.13 -5.05
N ASP A 514 8.70 -20.15 -4.59
CA ASP A 514 9.17 -21.12 -3.65
C ASP A 514 10.57 -21.53 -4.12
N VAL A 515 11.60 -21.24 -3.34
CA VAL A 515 13.01 -21.33 -3.75
C VAL A 515 13.67 -22.54 -3.10
N ASP A 516 14.54 -23.20 -3.85
CA ASP A 516 15.50 -24.15 -3.31
C ASP A 516 16.87 -23.48 -3.31
N ILE A 517 17.44 -23.30 -2.12
CA ILE A 517 18.78 -22.73 -1.94
C ILE A 517 19.70 -23.86 -1.49
N ILE A 518 20.67 -24.23 -2.31
CA ILE A 518 21.61 -25.32 -1.99
C ILE A 518 23.03 -24.75 -1.89
N PHE A 519 23.65 -24.94 -0.73
CA PHE A 519 25.05 -24.60 -0.49
C PHE A 519 25.96 -25.68 -1.07
N LEU A 520 26.94 -25.31 -1.89
CA LEU A 520 28.01 -26.18 -2.34
C LEU A 520 29.29 -25.79 -1.61
N ILE A 521 29.71 -26.59 -0.63
CA ILE A 521 30.75 -26.24 0.33
C ILE A 521 31.97 -27.14 0.14
N ASP A 522 33.11 -26.51 -0.11
CA ASP A 522 34.41 -27.14 -0.06
C ASP A 522 34.77 -27.54 1.38
N THR A 523 35.02 -28.83 1.60
CA THR A 523 35.40 -29.38 2.92
C THR A 523 36.82 -29.91 2.95
N SER A 524 37.63 -29.53 1.96
CA SER A 524 39.03 -29.92 1.88
C SER A 524 39.90 -29.26 2.97
N GLY A 525 41.13 -29.76 3.12
CA GLY A 525 42.08 -29.26 4.12
C GLY A 525 42.39 -27.76 4.02
N SER A 526 42.24 -27.15 2.83
CA SER A 526 42.50 -25.72 2.61
C SER A 526 41.49 -24.83 3.36
N MET A 527 40.24 -25.27 3.48
CA MET A 527 39.15 -24.57 4.17
C MET A 527 39.17 -24.70 5.70
N SER A 528 40.26 -25.22 6.27
CA SER A 528 40.32 -25.61 7.68
C SER A 528 40.22 -24.46 8.68
N CYS A 529 40.58 -23.24 8.28
CA CYS A 529 40.46 -22.05 9.12
C CYS A 529 39.11 -21.33 8.94
N GLU A 530 38.36 -21.68 7.91
CA GLU A 530 37.17 -20.98 7.44
C GLU A 530 35.88 -21.73 7.76
N LEU A 531 35.93 -23.07 7.82
CA LEU A 531 34.73 -23.91 7.89
C LEU A 531 33.84 -23.62 9.11
N ASP A 532 34.42 -23.34 10.28
CA ASP A 532 33.62 -23.01 11.46
C ASP A 532 32.90 -21.67 11.33
N GLY A 533 33.51 -20.69 10.65
CA GLY A 533 32.87 -19.43 10.32
C GLY A 533 31.78 -19.56 9.26
N VAL A 534 32.00 -20.42 8.25
CA VAL A 534 31.00 -20.77 7.23
C VAL A 534 29.77 -21.41 7.88
N LYS A 535 29.95 -22.34 8.83
CA LYS A 535 28.83 -22.95 9.56
C LYS A 535 28.04 -21.93 10.37
N ALA A 536 28.73 -21.08 11.14
CA ALA A 536 28.08 -20.07 11.98
C ALA A 536 27.28 -19.07 11.13
N SER A 537 27.88 -18.60 10.04
CA SER A 537 27.28 -17.60 9.15
C SER A 537 26.18 -18.19 8.27
N GLY A 538 26.30 -19.46 7.86
CA GLY A 538 25.25 -20.18 7.12
C GLY A 538 23.98 -20.40 7.94
N LEU A 539 24.09 -20.54 9.27
CA LEU A 539 22.93 -20.58 10.17
C LEU A 539 22.22 -19.23 10.21
N ALA A 540 22.98 -18.13 10.37
CA ALA A 540 22.42 -16.78 10.39
C ALA A 540 21.78 -16.39 9.04
N PHE A 541 22.38 -16.83 7.93
CA PHE A 541 21.82 -16.69 6.60
C PHE A 541 20.42 -17.33 6.51
N ALA A 542 20.30 -18.57 7.00
CA ALA A 542 19.03 -19.31 6.97
C ALA A 542 17.93 -18.57 7.73
N GLU A 543 18.23 -18.07 8.94
CA GLU A 543 17.29 -17.28 9.75
C GLU A 543 16.80 -16.03 9.01
N LYS A 544 17.70 -15.29 8.37
CA LYS A 544 17.36 -14.04 7.66
C LYS A 544 16.47 -14.25 6.44
N VAL A 545 16.72 -15.30 5.65
CA VAL A 545 15.88 -15.61 4.48
C VAL A 545 14.46 -15.99 4.92
N ILE A 546 14.33 -16.70 6.05
CA ILE A 546 13.03 -17.05 6.65
C ILE A 546 12.33 -15.80 7.19
N GLU A 547 13.03 -14.94 7.95
CA GLU A 547 12.47 -13.69 8.49
C GLU A 547 11.97 -12.74 7.40
N ALA A 548 12.59 -12.76 6.22
CA ALA A 548 12.16 -12.01 5.06
C ALA A 548 10.87 -12.55 4.40
N GLY A 549 10.30 -13.65 4.89
CA GLY A 549 9.05 -14.23 4.40
C GLY A 549 9.18 -14.98 3.08
N VAL A 550 10.40 -15.36 2.68
CA VAL A 550 10.65 -16.14 1.45
C VAL A 550 10.36 -17.62 1.71
N GLY A 551 9.44 -18.21 0.95
CA GLY A 551 9.21 -19.66 0.98
C GLY A 551 10.42 -20.42 0.43
N CYS A 552 11.26 -20.99 1.30
CA CYS A 552 12.50 -21.64 0.89
C CYS A 552 12.71 -23.03 1.51
N ARG A 553 13.33 -23.93 0.73
CA ARG A 553 14.01 -25.12 1.27
C ARG A 553 15.51 -24.91 1.17
N LEU A 554 16.23 -25.37 2.18
CA LEU A 554 17.67 -25.25 2.26
C LEU A 554 18.31 -26.62 2.04
N GLY A 555 19.33 -26.70 1.20
CA GLY A 555 20.13 -27.90 1.02
C GLY A 555 21.60 -27.59 1.21
N LEU A 556 22.41 -28.63 1.37
CA LEU A 556 23.85 -28.47 1.26
C LEU A 556 24.48 -29.70 0.62
N MET A 557 25.58 -29.49 -0.07
CA MET A 557 26.40 -30.52 -0.67
C MET A 557 27.85 -30.22 -0.31
N ASP A 558 28.50 -31.18 0.33
CA ASP A 558 29.94 -31.10 0.57
C ASP A 558 30.71 -31.81 -0.54
N PHE A 559 31.94 -31.38 -0.78
CA PHE A 559 32.84 -32.05 -1.70
C PHE A 559 34.30 -31.87 -1.30
N ASP A 560 35.15 -32.82 -1.70
CA ASP A 560 36.59 -32.84 -1.43
C ASP A 560 37.32 -33.85 -2.35
N LEU A 561 38.65 -33.75 -2.46
CA LEU A 561 39.53 -34.66 -3.20
C LEU A 561 40.30 -35.58 -2.24
N PRO A 562 40.01 -36.90 -2.20
CA PRO A 562 40.63 -37.81 -1.23
C PRO A 562 42.14 -38.01 -1.42
N PHE A 563 42.85 -38.15 -0.29
CA PHE A 563 44.14 -38.83 -0.04
C PHE A 563 44.87 -39.41 -1.26
N LEU A 564 44.23 -40.48 -1.73
CA LEU A 564 44.79 -41.52 -2.57
C LEU A 564 44.10 -41.59 -3.94
N SER A 565 43.26 -40.59 -4.27
CA SER A 565 42.42 -40.60 -5.49
C SER A 565 42.52 -39.29 -6.26
N GLN A 566 42.46 -39.37 -7.59
CA GLN A 566 42.30 -38.20 -8.46
C GLN A 566 40.82 -37.89 -8.79
N THR A 567 39.89 -38.60 -8.16
CA THR A 567 38.44 -38.36 -8.30
C THR A 567 37.86 -37.72 -7.05
N TYR A 568 37.12 -36.63 -7.25
CA TYR A 568 36.38 -35.95 -6.20
C TYR A 568 35.29 -36.85 -5.63
N LYS A 569 35.01 -36.67 -4.35
CA LYS A 569 33.86 -37.24 -3.64
C LYS A 569 32.97 -36.12 -3.15
N TRP A 570 31.69 -36.42 -3.00
CA TRP A 570 30.69 -35.51 -2.48
C TRP A 570 29.59 -36.25 -1.72
N GLU A 571 28.96 -35.57 -0.77
CA GLU A 571 27.74 -36.01 -0.10
C GLU A 571 26.68 -34.92 -0.22
N THR A 572 25.43 -35.31 -0.49
CA THR A 572 24.32 -34.38 -0.68
C THR A 572 23.33 -34.53 0.47
N PHE A 573 23.00 -33.40 1.09
CA PHE A 573 21.91 -33.28 2.04
C PHE A 573 20.82 -32.50 1.32
N GLY A 574 19.80 -33.23 0.89
CA GLY A 574 18.76 -32.72 -0.01
C GLY A 574 18.06 -31.48 0.54
N PRO A 575 17.34 -30.74 -0.32
CA PRO A 575 16.55 -29.60 0.13
C PRO A 575 15.60 -30.04 1.24
N MET A 576 15.73 -29.39 2.39
CA MET A 576 15.01 -29.69 3.61
C MET A 576 14.32 -28.43 4.11
N GLU A 577 13.31 -28.63 4.95
CA GLU A 577 12.70 -27.53 5.68
C GLU A 577 13.77 -26.77 6.47
N PRO A 578 13.71 -25.43 6.56
CA PRO A 578 14.77 -24.65 7.19
C PRO A 578 15.06 -25.05 8.65
N SER A 579 14.08 -25.61 9.35
CA SER A 579 14.24 -26.15 10.72
C SER A 579 15.19 -27.35 10.83
N ALA A 580 15.39 -28.12 9.74
CA ALA A 580 16.31 -29.26 9.69
C ALA A 580 17.74 -28.87 9.27
N PHE A 581 17.90 -27.72 8.61
CA PHE A 581 19.18 -27.24 8.10
C PHE A 581 20.28 -27.09 9.18
N PRO A 582 19.99 -26.63 10.42
CA PRO A 582 21.01 -26.50 11.44
C PRO A 582 21.73 -27.80 11.82
N ALA A 583 21.02 -28.93 11.76
CA ALA A 583 21.62 -30.23 12.04
C ALA A 583 22.59 -30.66 10.94
N ALA A 584 22.23 -30.41 9.68
CA ALA A 584 23.05 -30.75 8.52
C ALA A 584 24.34 -29.94 8.47
N ILE A 585 24.26 -28.60 8.60
CA ILE A 585 25.44 -27.72 8.46
C ILE A 585 26.43 -27.89 9.61
N LYS A 586 25.96 -28.10 10.85
CA LYS A 586 26.82 -28.39 12.02
C LYS A 586 27.59 -29.71 11.88
N GLY A 587 27.08 -30.64 11.07
CA GLY A 587 27.69 -31.95 10.83
C GLY A 587 28.93 -31.91 9.95
N LEU A 588 29.17 -30.81 9.21
CA LEU A 588 30.32 -30.69 8.30
C LEU A 588 31.66 -30.73 9.05
N ARG A 589 32.64 -31.43 8.49
CA ARG A 589 33.99 -31.54 9.06
C ARG A 589 35.02 -31.50 7.93
N ILE A 590 36.17 -30.89 8.22
CA ILE A 590 37.31 -30.89 7.29
C ILE A 590 37.76 -32.32 7.01
N GLY A 591 38.02 -32.62 5.74
CA GLY A 591 38.55 -33.90 5.30
C GLY A 591 37.58 -35.06 5.54
N ARG A 592 36.28 -34.80 5.73
CA ARG A 592 35.26 -35.83 5.98
C ARG A 592 35.26 -36.92 4.91
N LEU A 593 35.53 -36.54 3.66
CA LEU A 593 35.63 -37.45 2.51
C LEU A 593 37.09 -37.82 2.16
N GLY A 594 38.05 -37.32 2.95
CA GLY A 594 39.45 -37.74 3.01
C GLY A 594 40.50 -36.81 2.41
N GLY A 595 40.26 -35.49 2.22
CA GLY A 595 41.06 -34.71 1.28
C GLY A 595 42.00 -33.60 1.75
N MET A 596 42.71 -33.05 0.76
CA MET A 596 43.89 -32.18 0.89
C MET A 596 43.87 -30.93 0.00
N GLY A 597 42.79 -30.68 -0.74
CA GLY A 597 42.59 -29.49 -1.58
C GLY A 597 41.59 -29.76 -2.72
N CYS A 598 40.83 -28.75 -3.15
CA CYS A 598 39.84 -28.86 -4.21
C CYS A 598 39.94 -27.72 -5.23
N TYR A 599 40.12 -28.02 -6.52
CA TYR A 599 40.28 -26.96 -7.53
C TYR A 599 39.03 -26.84 -8.40
N ILE A 600 38.13 -25.91 -8.05
CA ILE A 600 36.91 -25.62 -8.80
C ILE A 600 37.22 -25.07 -10.20
N GLY A 601 36.52 -25.59 -11.22
CA GLY A 601 36.72 -25.17 -12.62
C GLY A 601 37.66 -26.08 -13.41
N ASN A 602 38.17 -27.16 -12.82
CA ASN A 602 38.89 -28.20 -13.53
C ASN A 602 37.94 -29.25 -14.14
N ALA A 603 38.34 -29.93 -15.21
CA ALA A 603 37.52 -30.96 -15.88
C ALA A 603 37.01 -32.05 -14.92
N ASN A 604 37.82 -32.42 -13.91
CA ASN A 604 37.45 -33.41 -12.90
C ASN A 604 36.36 -32.94 -11.91
N THR A 605 36.05 -31.64 -11.86
CA THR A 605 34.95 -31.09 -11.04
C THR A 605 33.61 -31.04 -11.78
N VAL A 606 33.59 -31.28 -13.09
CA VAL A 606 32.35 -31.34 -13.88
C VAL A 606 31.34 -32.35 -13.28
N PRO A 607 31.74 -33.59 -12.90
CA PRO A 607 30.81 -34.53 -12.26
C PRO A 607 30.25 -34.04 -10.92
N VAL A 608 31.02 -33.24 -10.17
CA VAL A 608 30.56 -32.63 -8.91
C VAL A 608 29.45 -31.62 -9.20
N ILE A 609 29.64 -30.76 -10.21
CA ILE A 609 28.62 -29.79 -10.63
C ILE A 609 27.37 -30.49 -11.18
N GLU A 610 27.52 -31.57 -11.96
CA GLU A 610 26.38 -32.35 -12.43
C GLU A 610 25.59 -32.97 -11.27
N ALA A 611 26.28 -33.45 -10.22
CA ALA A 611 25.63 -33.95 -9.02
C ALA A 611 24.96 -32.83 -8.22
N PHE A 612 25.59 -31.65 -8.13
CA PHE A 612 25.01 -30.47 -7.50
C PHE A 612 23.71 -30.04 -8.20
N VAL A 613 23.70 -29.96 -9.53
CA VAL A 613 22.48 -29.67 -10.29
C VAL A 613 21.39 -30.74 -10.05
N LYS A 614 21.77 -32.02 -9.97
CA LYS A 614 20.83 -33.12 -9.67
C LYS A 614 20.29 -33.09 -8.23
N SER A 615 20.93 -32.36 -7.32
CA SER A 615 20.44 -32.20 -5.94
C SER A 615 19.19 -31.33 -5.85
N PHE A 616 18.96 -30.48 -6.85
CA PHE A 616 17.71 -29.74 -6.97
C PHE A 616 16.59 -30.68 -7.46
N PRO A 617 15.45 -30.73 -6.75
CA PRO A 617 14.27 -31.47 -7.21
C PRO A 617 13.81 -31.02 -8.59
N SER A 618 13.06 -31.89 -9.27
CA SER A 618 12.44 -31.60 -10.56
C SER A 618 11.20 -30.70 -10.46
N GLU A 619 10.90 -30.18 -9.27
CA GLU A 619 9.78 -29.28 -9.01
C GLU A 619 10.03 -27.90 -9.65
N TYR A 620 8.95 -27.20 -10.00
CA TYR A 620 9.02 -25.84 -10.56
C TYR A 620 9.27 -24.79 -9.46
N ARG A 621 10.46 -24.82 -8.88
CA ARG A 621 10.99 -23.86 -7.88
C ARG A 621 12.15 -23.07 -8.45
N LEU A 622 12.40 -21.87 -7.93
CA LEU A 622 13.64 -21.14 -8.24
C LEU A 622 14.84 -21.94 -7.70
N LYS A 623 15.90 -22.09 -8.48
CA LYS A 623 17.09 -22.87 -8.11
C LYS A 623 18.26 -21.94 -7.89
N MET A 624 18.65 -21.78 -6.62
CA MET A 624 19.76 -20.92 -6.23
C MET A 624 20.87 -21.74 -5.60
N GLY A 625 22.09 -21.55 -6.09
CA GLY A 625 23.29 -22.15 -5.55
C GLY A 625 24.16 -21.12 -4.82
N VAL A 626 24.74 -21.51 -3.70
CA VAL A 626 25.78 -20.72 -3.03
C VAL A 626 27.06 -21.56 -2.95
N LEU A 627 28.04 -21.26 -3.79
CA LEU A 627 29.34 -21.93 -3.81
C LEU A 627 30.28 -21.26 -2.81
N ILE A 628 30.93 -22.04 -1.96
CA ILE A 628 31.96 -21.59 -1.02
C ILE A 628 33.22 -22.44 -1.21
N SER A 629 34.30 -21.86 -1.73
CA SER A 629 35.59 -22.53 -1.91
C SER A 629 36.74 -21.54 -2.03
N ASP A 630 37.91 -21.89 -1.49
CA ASP A 630 39.11 -21.05 -1.52
C ASP A 630 40.15 -21.43 -2.59
N GLU A 631 39.90 -22.51 -3.33
CA GLU A 631 40.80 -23.06 -4.32
C GLU A 631 40.17 -23.13 -5.73
N VAL A 632 40.97 -22.81 -6.76
CA VAL A 632 40.47 -22.60 -8.14
C VAL A 632 41.40 -23.17 -9.19
N GLY A 633 40.83 -23.90 -10.14
CA GLY A 633 41.48 -24.43 -11.33
C GLY A 633 41.80 -23.38 -12.41
N ASN A 634 42.59 -23.78 -13.40
CA ASN A 634 43.16 -22.88 -14.42
C ASN A 634 42.61 -23.09 -15.85
N ASP A 635 41.63 -23.97 -16.06
CA ASP A 635 41.15 -24.35 -17.41
C ASP A 635 39.81 -23.70 -17.82
N SER A 636 39.88 -22.72 -18.72
CA SER A 636 38.71 -22.04 -19.29
C SER A 636 37.74 -22.95 -20.08
N GLY A 637 38.18 -24.13 -20.54
CA GLY A 637 37.31 -25.10 -21.23
C GLY A 637 36.31 -25.75 -20.28
N ALA A 638 36.79 -26.22 -19.13
CA ALA A 638 35.97 -26.84 -18.10
C ALA A 638 35.03 -25.83 -17.42
N VAL A 639 35.48 -24.59 -17.19
CA VAL A 639 34.62 -23.51 -16.68
C VAL A 639 33.43 -23.26 -17.61
N ARG A 640 33.66 -23.15 -18.93
CA ARG A 640 32.57 -22.97 -19.91
C ARG A 640 31.58 -24.14 -19.91
N GLN A 641 32.08 -25.36 -19.76
CA GLN A 641 31.22 -26.54 -19.65
C GLN A 641 30.35 -26.48 -18.38
N ILE A 642 30.94 -26.11 -17.24
CA ILE A 642 30.23 -25.95 -15.96
C ILE A 642 29.15 -24.88 -16.04
N VAL A 643 29.46 -23.71 -16.62
CA VAL A 643 28.48 -22.63 -16.83
C VAL A 643 27.31 -23.13 -17.68
N SER A 644 27.59 -23.82 -18.78
CA SER A 644 26.56 -24.40 -19.65
C SER A 644 25.66 -25.38 -18.90
N ILE A 645 26.22 -26.23 -18.04
CA ILE A 645 25.44 -27.17 -17.21
C ILE A 645 24.49 -26.41 -16.27
N LEU A 646 24.98 -25.36 -15.60
CA LEU A 646 24.18 -24.55 -14.66
C LEU A 646 23.07 -23.77 -15.38
N GLN A 647 23.39 -23.14 -16.51
CA GLN A 647 22.42 -22.39 -17.33
C GLN A 647 21.33 -23.31 -17.89
N ASN A 648 21.69 -24.48 -18.43
CA ASN A 648 20.72 -25.46 -18.95
C ASN A 648 19.80 -25.99 -17.84
N ALA A 649 20.29 -26.05 -16.61
CA ALA A 649 19.52 -26.44 -15.45
C ALA A 649 18.71 -25.29 -14.79
N GLY A 650 18.89 -24.06 -15.27
CA GLY A 650 18.25 -22.87 -14.71
C GLY A 650 18.71 -22.53 -13.29
N VAL A 651 19.96 -22.82 -12.95
CA VAL A 651 20.53 -22.54 -11.62
C VAL A 651 21.28 -21.21 -11.63
N THR A 652 20.88 -20.29 -10.75
CA THR A 652 21.64 -19.06 -10.48
C THR A 652 22.67 -19.34 -9.39
N LEU A 653 23.96 -19.14 -9.67
CA LEU A 653 25.04 -19.47 -8.75
C LEU A 653 25.68 -18.21 -8.16
N HIS A 654 25.54 -18.01 -6.86
CA HIS A 654 26.30 -17.03 -6.08
C HIS A 654 27.60 -17.67 -5.60
N VAL A 655 28.71 -16.93 -5.63
CA VAL A 655 30.04 -17.49 -5.36
C VAL A 655 30.76 -16.68 -4.29
N LEU A 656 31.11 -17.34 -3.19
CA LEU A 656 32.09 -16.88 -2.20
C LEU A 656 33.39 -17.62 -2.48
N GLY A 657 34.36 -16.92 -3.04
CA GLY A 657 35.66 -17.52 -3.34
C GLY A 657 36.77 -16.50 -3.42
N VAL A 658 37.98 -16.94 -3.74
CA VAL A 658 39.13 -16.05 -3.87
C VAL A 658 39.11 -15.36 -5.24
N SER A 659 39.35 -14.03 -5.30
CA SER A 659 39.31 -13.25 -6.55
C SER A 659 40.30 -13.80 -7.60
N ARG A 660 39.72 -14.51 -8.56
CA ARG A 660 40.33 -15.09 -9.76
C ARG A 660 39.25 -15.17 -10.84
N SER A 661 39.67 -15.09 -12.11
CA SER A 661 38.78 -15.03 -13.28
C SER A 661 37.73 -16.13 -13.36
N CYS A 662 37.98 -17.33 -12.82
CA CYS A 662 37.04 -18.45 -12.90
C CYS A 662 35.83 -18.30 -11.96
N HIS A 663 35.99 -17.84 -10.71
CA HIS A 663 34.86 -17.65 -9.78
C HIS A 663 33.93 -16.53 -10.24
N GLU A 664 34.52 -15.42 -10.69
CA GLU A 664 33.79 -14.28 -11.24
C GLU A 664 33.02 -14.67 -12.51
N ALA A 665 33.62 -15.48 -13.39
CA ALA A 665 32.95 -16.02 -14.57
C ALA A 665 31.77 -16.94 -14.20
N LEU A 666 31.95 -17.85 -13.24
CA LEU A 666 30.88 -18.74 -12.79
C LEU A 666 29.67 -17.98 -12.23
N ALA A 667 29.92 -16.95 -11.41
CA ALA A 667 28.87 -16.10 -10.86
C ALA A 667 28.17 -15.27 -11.97
N SER A 668 28.95 -14.44 -12.68
CA SER A 668 28.40 -13.48 -13.63
C SER A 668 27.69 -14.13 -14.82
N GLU A 669 28.20 -15.24 -15.35
CA GLU A 669 27.59 -15.93 -16.48
C GLU A 669 26.32 -16.72 -16.10
N THR A 670 26.12 -17.05 -14.82
CA THR A 670 24.88 -17.67 -14.32
C THR A 670 23.89 -16.66 -13.72
N GLY A 671 24.24 -15.38 -13.74
CA GLY A 671 23.41 -14.29 -13.22
C GLY A 671 23.43 -14.13 -11.70
N GLY A 672 24.42 -14.71 -11.01
CA GLY A 672 24.65 -14.53 -9.58
C GLY A 672 25.79 -13.55 -9.28
N GLY A 673 25.97 -13.26 -7.99
CA GLY A 673 27.02 -12.37 -7.49
C GLY A 673 28.31 -13.09 -7.09
N PHE A 674 29.41 -12.34 -7.02
CA PHE A 674 30.71 -12.80 -6.54
C PHE A 674 31.18 -11.99 -5.33
N TRP A 675 31.68 -12.68 -4.30
CA TRP A 675 32.25 -12.07 -3.10
C TRP A 675 33.61 -12.68 -2.78
N ASP A 676 34.60 -11.80 -2.57
CA ASP A 676 35.97 -12.22 -2.30
C ASP A 676 36.19 -12.58 -0.82
N ILE A 677 36.43 -13.87 -0.57
CA ILE A 677 36.72 -14.37 0.78
C ILE A 677 38.13 -14.05 1.27
N GLN A 678 39.03 -13.49 0.44
CA GLN A 678 40.33 -13.03 0.92
C GLN A 678 40.19 -11.98 2.03
N SER A 679 39.10 -11.20 2.01
CA SER A 679 38.77 -10.23 3.06
C SER A 679 38.46 -10.88 4.42
N SER A 680 38.07 -12.15 4.45
CA SER A 680 37.72 -12.91 5.65
C SER A 680 38.75 -13.99 6.03
N ARG A 681 39.84 -14.18 5.26
CA ARG A 681 40.86 -15.20 5.56
C ARG A 681 41.47 -15.00 6.96
N GLY A 682 41.37 -16.05 7.80
CA GLY A 682 41.82 -16.01 9.20
C GLY A 682 40.82 -15.39 10.19
N HIS A 683 39.67 -14.91 9.72
CA HIS A 683 38.55 -14.45 10.54
C HIS A 683 37.40 -15.47 10.46
N ALA A 684 36.91 -15.94 11.61
CA ALA A 684 35.84 -16.93 11.70
C ALA A 684 34.43 -16.35 11.38
N ASP A 685 34.32 -15.23 10.67
CA ASP A 685 33.05 -14.53 10.48
C ASP A 685 32.84 -14.14 9.00
N PHE A 686 31.90 -14.82 8.36
CA PHE A 686 31.47 -14.58 6.98
C PHE A 686 30.11 -13.85 6.92
N SER A 687 29.60 -13.38 8.06
CA SER A 687 28.26 -12.82 8.19
C SER A 687 28.01 -11.69 7.19
N ALA A 688 28.91 -10.72 7.07
CA ALA A 688 28.72 -9.59 6.16
C ALA A 688 28.59 -10.00 4.67
N LEU A 689 29.33 -11.02 4.23
CA LEU A 689 29.27 -11.51 2.84
C LEU A 689 27.99 -12.31 2.60
N LEU A 690 27.65 -13.22 3.51
CA LEU A 690 26.42 -14.00 3.41
C LEU A 690 25.17 -13.14 3.62
N ASP A 691 25.24 -12.06 4.40
CA ASP A 691 24.17 -11.09 4.56
C ASP A 691 23.88 -10.34 3.26
N SER A 692 24.94 -9.94 2.55
CA SER A 692 24.81 -9.33 1.22
C SER A 692 24.13 -10.30 0.25
N ILE A 693 24.50 -11.58 0.30
CA ILE A 693 23.91 -12.64 -0.53
C ILE A 693 22.46 -12.90 -0.13
N ALA A 694 22.14 -12.91 1.16
CA ALA A 694 20.78 -13.07 1.66
C ALA A 694 19.90 -11.94 1.14
N GLY A 695 20.38 -10.69 1.19
CA GLY A 695 19.68 -9.55 0.62
C GLY A 695 19.45 -9.70 -0.89
N GLU A 696 20.45 -10.14 -1.64
CA GLU A 696 20.33 -10.34 -3.09
C GLU A 696 19.38 -11.48 -3.45
N ILE A 697 19.48 -12.63 -2.76
CA ILE A 697 18.60 -13.79 -2.91
C ILE A 697 17.17 -13.44 -2.54
N THR A 698 16.95 -12.73 -1.43
CA THR A 698 15.64 -12.25 -1.03
C THR A 698 15.07 -11.31 -2.08
N ASN A 699 15.85 -10.34 -2.55
CA ASN A 699 15.42 -9.43 -3.62
C ASN A 699 15.10 -10.18 -4.92
N LEU A 700 15.88 -11.19 -5.30
CA LEU A 700 15.64 -12.01 -6.49
C LEU A 700 14.43 -12.93 -6.35
N ALA A 701 14.18 -13.47 -5.16
CA ALA A 701 13.04 -14.33 -4.88
C ALA A 701 11.72 -13.55 -4.75
N LEU A 702 11.80 -12.29 -4.31
CA LEU A 702 10.67 -11.35 -4.20
C LEU A 702 10.34 -10.65 -5.54
N ARG A 703 11.31 -10.50 -6.45
CA ARG A 703 11.13 -9.93 -7.80
C ARG A 703 10.45 -10.92 -8.75
#